data_AF-A0A536HYU3-F1
#
_entry.id   AF-A0A536HYU3-F1
#
_cell.length_a   1.000
_cell.length_b   1.000
_cell.length_c   1.000
_cell.angle_alpha   90.00
_cell.angle_beta   90.00
_cell.angle_gamma   90.00
#
_symmetry.space_group_name_H-M   'P 1'
#
loop_
_entity.id
_entity.type
_entity.pdbx_description
1 polymer ?
#
loop_
_entity_poly.entity_id
_entity_poly.type
_entity_poly.pdbx_seq_one_letter_code
_entity_poly.pdbx_strand_id
1 'polypeptide(L)'
;MRQSTLFGRTLREAPADAQTPGHQLMLRAAIARPLASGLYTWLPLGFRVAQKIEQIIREEMDRIGCQEMEMPVLTPSDLWKTTGRWEALEPITFRTKDHNGREFMVSYTHEEAVHAHATAEILSYRQLPVMVYHFQSKGRDETRPRAGLLRVREFVMKDAYSFDADQAGLEKSYKAQHGAYERIFKRMGLDAISVESDTGAMGGDVAHEFQVLTEAGDDHILICSRGDYKANMEKATRTLPAAGRTEAGPPAEISTPGITTIEQLQTRLGRPADAFLKTVLIKGKDEIVAVVLPGDRNANEAKLRKLLDVAEIKFANEADFARVGGVAGFVGPVGLRARILVDRSVDARPYVAGANKKDAHLDRVVLGRDFDGERVDAHDVSEGDICPRCGIGTLTIKRGVEVGNIFAYGTYYSDKMNATFLAADGTRRPFVGGSYGIGIGRAVQTIIETNHDARGIIWPIAVAPYQVHVIALPSSDEAVRGAADALARDLEHAGVEVLYDDREETAGVKFADADLSCERGRIHPARDRDRADRRRRPAGSGVIGDGMQKKPRDVTPAVREDRERSLEATLRPQRLSDDEYINQDKVKSNLRILIEASKARGEPLEHVALYGPPGVGKTSLANVIAHELGVPIRITSGPAIERAGDLAAILTNLQPGEVLFIDEVHRLPRLVEEVLYPAMDVYQLDIIIGKGPGARTLRLPLPRFTLVGATTRIGRLSSPLRDRFGATYKLDLFETEALEKVVRRSARILGVEIEPAAAHEIARRSRGTPRIANRWLKRVRDFAQVRHDGRVTLAVAREALAALEVDDKGLDAVDRMLLAAIVDKFSGGPVGLETLAAALSEDAETIEDVYEPYLMQKGYLKRTPRGRVATEHAYRHLGRTPPPTGATLWNGAPPDDSSVTEP
;
A
#
# COMPACT_ATOMS: atom_id res chain seq x y z
N MET A 1 -29.21 -4.30 21.03
CA MET A 1 -28.57 -2.95 20.86
C MET A 1 -29.31 -2.14 19.81
N ARG A 2 -29.61 -0.85 20.05
CA ARG A 2 -30.23 0.04 19.05
C ARG A 2 -29.19 0.70 18.15
N GLN A 3 -29.45 0.78 16.85
CA GLN A 3 -28.53 1.38 15.89
C GLN A 3 -28.62 2.92 15.89
N SER A 4 -29.76 3.49 16.29
CA SER A 4 -29.92 4.95 16.46
C SER A 4 -28.97 5.55 17.50
N THR A 5 -28.50 4.75 18.47
CA THR A 5 -27.58 5.17 19.54
C THR A 5 -26.14 4.68 19.33
N LEU A 6 -25.85 4.02 18.20
CA LEU A 6 -24.52 3.49 17.92
C LEU A 6 -23.54 4.64 17.60
N PHE A 7 -22.43 4.70 18.35
CA PHE A 7 -21.36 5.65 18.07
C PHE A 7 -20.54 5.19 16.85
N GLY A 8 -20.80 5.77 15.69
CA GLY A 8 -20.12 5.46 14.44
C GLY A 8 -21.10 5.48 13.27
N ARG A 9 -20.61 5.88 12.09
CA ARG A 9 -21.42 5.91 10.87
C ARG A 9 -20.74 5.13 9.76
N THR A 10 -21.56 4.46 8.97
CA THR A 10 -21.14 3.85 7.71
C THR A 10 -20.73 4.95 6.72
N LEU A 11 -19.80 4.63 5.82
CA LEU A 11 -19.37 5.53 4.75
C LEU A 11 -19.80 4.96 3.40
N ARG A 12 -20.31 5.83 2.53
CA ARG A 12 -20.66 5.44 1.16
C ARG A 12 -19.42 4.98 0.40
N GLU A 13 -18.35 5.77 0.49
CA GLU A 13 -17.05 5.53 -0.13
C GLU A 13 -15.95 5.40 0.93
N ALA A 14 -14.92 4.61 0.63
CA ALA A 14 -13.76 4.49 1.49
C ALA A 14 -12.81 5.69 1.25
N PRO A 15 -12.07 6.13 2.27
CA PRO A 15 -10.95 7.04 2.09
C PRO A 15 -9.94 6.56 1.04
N ALA A 16 -9.34 7.50 0.29
CA ALA A 16 -8.49 7.19 -0.87
C ALA A 16 -7.16 6.49 -0.51
N ASP A 17 -6.73 6.60 0.74
CA ASP A 17 -5.54 5.95 1.32
C ASP A 17 -5.76 4.46 1.66
N ALA A 18 -7.00 3.95 1.51
CA ALA A 18 -7.32 2.57 1.79
C ALA A 18 -6.84 1.61 0.67
N GLN A 19 -5.76 0.89 0.98
CA GLN A 19 -4.99 0.08 0.01
C GLN A 19 -5.64 -1.25 -0.43
N THR A 20 -6.31 -1.97 0.47
CA THR A 20 -6.90 -3.30 0.20
C THR A 20 -8.43 -3.26 0.27
N PRO A 21 -9.15 -4.20 -0.38
CA PRO A 21 -10.60 -4.28 -0.27
C PRO A 21 -11.10 -4.42 1.17
N GLY A 22 -10.46 -5.28 1.97
CA GLY A 22 -10.84 -5.41 3.38
C GLY A 22 -10.56 -4.15 4.19
N HIS A 23 -9.49 -3.41 3.91
CA HIS A 23 -9.21 -2.14 4.57
C HIS A 23 -10.30 -1.10 4.24
N GLN A 24 -10.69 -1.01 2.97
CA GLN A 24 -11.79 -0.14 2.53
C GLN A 24 -13.09 -0.49 3.25
N LEU A 25 -13.41 -1.79 3.34
CA LEU A 25 -14.62 -2.26 4.02
C LEU A 25 -14.58 -2.02 5.53
N MET A 26 -13.44 -2.24 6.19
CA MET A 26 -13.26 -1.93 7.61
C MET A 26 -13.58 -0.47 7.92
N LEU A 27 -13.09 0.46 7.08
CA LEU A 27 -13.41 1.88 7.21
C LEU A 27 -14.89 2.13 6.89
N ARG A 28 -15.41 1.64 5.77
CA ARG A 28 -16.80 1.89 5.38
C ARG A 28 -17.82 1.33 6.39
N ALA A 29 -17.56 0.16 6.98
CA ALA A 29 -18.44 -0.51 7.93
C ALA A 29 -18.29 -0.03 9.39
N ALA A 30 -17.55 1.07 9.63
CA ALA A 30 -17.35 1.62 10.97
C ALA A 30 -16.74 0.61 11.97
N ILE A 31 -15.76 -0.18 11.52
CA ILE A 31 -15.01 -1.12 12.36
C ILE A 31 -13.89 -0.40 13.10
N ALA A 32 -13.10 0.39 12.38
CA ALA A 32 -12.03 1.22 12.96
C ALA A 32 -11.84 2.52 12.16
N ARG A 33 -11.17 3.52 12.74
CA ARG A 33 -10.85 4.81 12.10
C ARG A 33 -9.39 5.18 12.33
N PRO A 34 -8.68 5.72 11.33
CA PRO A 34 -7.32 6.19 11.53
C PRO A 34 -7.30 7.47 12.37
N LEU A 35 -6.34 7.59 13.29
CA LEU A 35 -5.98 8.83 14.00
C LEU A 35 -4.66 9.42 13.49
N ALA A 36 -3.71 8.55 13.16
CA ALA A 36 -2.45 8.89 12.53
C ALA A 36 -1.95 7.67 11.72
N SER A 37 -0.83 7.83 10.99
CA SER A 37 -0.24 6.71 10.25
C SER A 37 0.06 5.53 11.18
N GLY A 38 -0.63 4.41 10.92
CA GLY A 38 -0.50 3.19 11.72
C GLY A 38 -1.14 3.24 13.12
N LEU A 39 -1.96 4.24 13.43
CA LEU A 39 -2.70 4.34 14.70
C LEU A 39 -4.20 4.40 14.42
N TYR A 40 -4.94 3.44 14.97
CA TYR A 40 -6.38 3.27 14.72
C TYR A 40 -7.18 3.29 16.01
N THR A 41 -8.32 3.99 15.98
CA THR A 41 -9.38 3.86 16.98
C THR A 41 -10.31 2.73 16.59
N TRP A 42 -10.49 1.77 17.50
CA TRP A 42 -11.56 0.79 17.40
C TRP A 42 -12.91 1.47 17.63
N LEU A 43 -13.82 1.33 16.67
CA LEU A 43 -15.22 1.75 16.85
C LEU A 43 -16.01 0.61 17.50
N PRO A 44 -17.19 0.87 18.10
CA PRO A 44 -17.92 -0.11 18.91
C PRO A 44 -18.18 -1.46 18.23
N LEU A 45 -18.52 -1.46 16.93
CA LEU A 45 -18.73 -2.70 16.18
C LEU A 45 -17.43 -3.50 16.05
N GLY A 46 -16.33 -2.85 15.66
CA GLY A 46 -15.04 -3.51 15.51
C GLY A 46 -14.44 -3.96 16.84
N PHE A 47 -14.57 -3.14 17.88
CA PHE A 47 -14.10 -3.50 19.22
C PHE A 47 -14.83 -4.74 19.75
N ARG A 48 -16.14 -4.83 19.52
CA ARG A 48 -16.93 -6.01 19.89
C ARG A 48 -16.46 -7.29 19.17
N VAL A 49 -16.07 -7.19 17.90
CA VAL A 49 -15.43 -8.32 17.17
C VAL A 49 -14.10 -8.70 17.82
N ALA A 50 -13.25 -7.72 18.13
CA ALA A 50 -11.97 -7.97 18.81
C ALA A 50 -12.17 -8.70 20.14
N GLN A 51 -13.13 -8.27 20.97
CA GLN A 51 -13.45 -8.94 22.24
C GLN A 51 -13.91 -10.40 22.07
N LYS A 52 -14.66 -10.70 21.01
CA LYS A 52 -15.05 -12.09 20.69
C LYS A 52 -13.86 -12.96 20.28
N ILE A 53 -12.93 -12.38 19.52
CA ILE A 53 -11.66 -13.03 19.16
C ILE A 53 -10.83 -13.31 20.40
N GLU A 54 -10.69 -12.33 21.29
CA GLU A 54 -9.99 -12.49 22.57
C GLU A 54 -10.64 -13.59 23.41
N GLN A 55 -11.98 -13.65 23.47
CA GLN A 55 -12.70 -14.68 24.20
C GLN A 55 -12.47 -16.09 23.64
N ILE A 56 -12.46 -16.25 22.31
CA ILE A 56 -12.11 -17.54 21.67
C ILE A 56 -10.68 -17.94 22.05
N ILE A 57 -9.74 -16.99 22.03
CA ILE A 57 -8.35 -17.26 22.39
C ILE A 57 -8.26 -17.68 23.87
N ARG A 58 -8.90 -16.95 24.77
CA ARG A 58 -8.93 -17.22 26.21
C ARG A 58 -9.38 -18.65 26.50
N GLU A 59 -10.51 -19.05 25.94
CA GLU A 59 -11.04 -20.41 26.12
C GLU A 59 -10.08 -21.52 25.64
N GLU A 60 -9.36 -21.31 24.55
CA GLU A 60 -8.41 -22.30 24.03
C GLU A 60 -7.06 -22.29 24.75
N MET A 61 -6.65 -21.14 25.30
CA MET A 61 -5.48 -21.01 26.18
C MET A 61 -5.74 -21.65 27.56
N ASP A 62 -6.89 -21.39 28.15
CA ASP A 62 -7.31 -21.97 29.43
C ASP A 62 -7.44 -23.50 29.31
N ARG A 63 -7.92 -24.00 28.17
CA ARG A 63 -8.02 -25.44 27.87
C ARG A 63 -6.66 -26.16 27.97
N ILE A 64 -5.56 -25.48 27.64
CA ILE A 64 -4.21 -26.05 27.73
C ILE A 64 -3.52 -25.72 29.05
N GLY A 65 -4.23 -25.12 30.01
CA GLY A 65 -3.69 -24.74 31.33
C GLY A 65 -2.79 -23.50 31.30
N CYS A 66 -2.87 -22.68 30.25
CA CYS A 66 -2.19 -21.40 30.18
C CYS A 66 -2.96 -20.37 31.04
N GLN A 67 -2.25 -19.56 31.83
CA GLN A 67 -2.85 -18.66 32.82
C GLN A 67 -2.79 -17.22 32.33
N GLU A 68 -3.94 -16.54 32.29
CA GLU A 68 -4.00 -15.14 31.89
C GLU A 68 -3.47 -14.21 33.00
N MET A 69 -2.65 -13.24 32.62
CA MET A 69 -2.14 -12.17 33.47
C MET A 69 -2.11 -10.86 32.69
N GLU A 70 -1.73 -9.75 33.31
CA GLU A 70 -1.53 -8.48 32.63
C GLU A 70 -0.15 -7.90 33.02
N MET A 71 0.62 -7.44 32.02
CA MET A 71 1.95 -6.86 32.23
C MET A 71 1.97 -5.41 31.77
N PRO A 72 2.82 -4.54 32.35
CA PRO A 72 2.89 -3.14 31.96
C PRO A 72 3.25 -2.91 30.48
N VAL A 73 2.67 -1.88 29.87
CA VAL A 73 3.06 -1.40 28.52
C VAL A 73 4.46 -0.79 28.54
N LEU A 74 4.77 0.01 29.56
CA LEU A 74 6.08 0.65 29.70
C LEU A 74 7.01 -0.28 30.48
N THR A 75 8.06 -0.76 29.83
CA THR A 75 9.07 -1.64 30.44
C THR A 75 10.40 -0.91 30.64
N PRO A 76 11.09 -1.12 31.77
CA PRO A 76 12.33 -0.42 32.08
C PRO A 76 13.46 -0.87 31.14
N SER A 77 14.31 0.08 30.73
CA SER A 77 15.38 -0.19 29.75
C SER A 77 16.38 -1.27 30.17
N ASP A 78 16.61 -1.43 31.47
CA ASP A 78 17.62 -2.37 32.00
C ASP A 78 17.35 -3.81 31.55
N LEU A 79 16.07 -4.22 31.53
CA LEU A 79 15.66 -5.54 31.08
C LEU A 79 16.07 -5.81 29.62
N TRP A 80 15.82 -4.84 28.74
CA TRP A 80 16.16 -4.92 27.31
C TRP A 80 17.67 -4.84 27.05
N LYS A 81 18.39 -4.06 27.88
CA LYS A 81 19.85 -3.94 27.81
C LYS A 81 20.52 -5.25 28.24
N THR A 82 20.00 -5.92 29.26
CA THR A 82 20.49 -7.25 29.69
C THR A 82 20.43 -8.27 28.56
N THR A 83 19.39 -8.27 27.73
CA THR A 83 19.30 -9.19 26.59
C THR A 83 20.05 -8.71 25.33
N GLY A 84 20.54 -7.47 25.33
CA GLY A 84 21.12 -6.79 24.16
C GLY A 84 20.10 -6.39 23.11
N ARG A 85 18.79 -6.57 23.38
CA ARG A 85 17.71 -6.20 22.46
C ARG A 85 17.40 -4.70 22.49
N TRP A 86 17.90 -3.98 23.49
CA TRP A 86 17.86 -2.51 23.49
C TRP A 86 18.59 -1.94 22.28
N GLU A 87 19.80 -2.37 21.95
CA GLU A 87 20.50 -1.82 20.78
C GLU A 87 19.96 -2.43 19.47
N ALA A 88 19.69 -3.74 19.47
CA ALA A 88 19.27 -4.46 18.27
C ALA A 88 17.92 -3.99 17.70
N LEU A 89 17.01 -3.46 18.54
CA LEU A 89 15.67 -3.03 18.13
C LEU A 89 15.51 -1.51 18.00
N GLU A 90 16.60 -0.72 18.10
CA GLU A 90 16.55 0.75 18.08
C GLU A 90 15.71 1.34 16.92
N PRO A 91 15.87 0.90 15.65
CA PRO A 91 15.19 1.56 14.54
C PRO A 91 13.66 1.40 14.53
N ILE A 92 13.11 0.49 15.33
CA ILE A 92 11.70 0.05 15.25
C ILE A 92 10.98 0.05 16.61
N THR A 93 11.54 0.73 17.62
CA THR A 93 10.98 0.77 18.99
C THR A 93 10.71 2.18 19.46
N PHE A 94 9.58 2.38 20.14
CA PHE A 94 9.33 3.64 20.85
C PHE A 94 10.04 3.64 22.20
N ARG A 95 10.89 4.63 22.41
CA ARG A 95 11.64 4.84 23.67
C ARG A 95 11.30 6.19 24.25
N THR A 96 11.23 6.25 25.57
CA THR A 96 10.95 7.49 26.30
C THR A 96 11.75 7.57 27.58
N LYS A 97 11.73 8.74 28.22
CA LYS A 97 12.30 8.97 29.55
C LYS A 97 11.24 9.54 30.48
N ASP A 98 11.26 9.14 31.74
CA ASP A 98 10.46 9.81 32.76
C ASP A 98 11.09 11.17 33.16
N HIS A 99 10.41 11.89 34.06
CA HIS A 99 10.89 13.18 34.56
C HIS A 99 12.20 13.09 35.37
N ASN A 100 12.60 11.90 35.79
CA ASN A 100 13.87 11.63 36.49
C ASN A 100 14.97 11.15 35.53
N GLY A 101 14.70 11.10 34.23
CA GLY A 101 15.62 10.63 33.20
C GLY A 101 15.74 9.10 33.08
N ARG A 102 14.91 8.32 33.78
CA ARG A 102 14.89 6.85 33.67
C ARG A 102 14.33 6.47 32.31
N GLU A 103 14.99 5.53 31.65
CA GLU A 103 14.67 5.10 30.30
C GLU A 103 13.67 3.95 30.29
N PHE A 104 12.66 4.07 29.42
CA PHE A 104 11.62 3.08 29.20
C PHE A 104 11.43 2.80 27.71
N MET A 105 10.97 1.59 27.41
CA MET A 105 10.47 1.21 26.09
C MET A 105 8.95 1.04 26.18
N VAL A 106 8.22 1.53 25.17
CA VAL A 106 6.85 1.04 24.93
C VAL A 106 7.01 -0.38 24.40
N SER A 107 6.50 -1.35 25.16
CA SER A 107 6.85 -2.75 24.98
C SER A 107 6.62 -3.21 23.54
N TYR A 108 7.71 -3.63 22.91
CA TYR A 108 7.69 -4.27 21.59
C TYR A 108 7.08 -5.68 21.68
N THR A 109 7.34 -6.33 22.82
CA THR A 109 6.90 -7.64 23.31
C THR A 109 7.35 -7.74 24.79
N HIS A 110 7.19 -8.90 25.44
CA HIS A 110 7.33 -9.04 26.89
C HIS A 110 8.25 -10.18 27.34
N GLU A 111 9.10 -10.78 26.49
CA GLU A 111 9.99 -11.87 26.93
C GLU A 111 10.86 -11.49 28.14
N GLU A 112 11.46 -10.30 28.13
CA GLU A 112 12.33 -9.85 29.22
C GLU A 112 11.54 -9.66 30.52
N ALA A 113 10.36 -9.02 30.42
CA ALA A 113 9.52 -8.74 31.58
C ALA A 113 9.03 -10.04 32.23
N VAL A 114 8.56 -11.00 31.43
CA VAL A 114 8.05 -12.27 31.96
C VAL A 114 9.16 -13.13 32.55
N HIS A 115 10.38 -13.13 31.99
CA HIS A 115 11.51 -13.86 32.57
C HIS A 115 11.96 -13.26 33.91
N ALA A 116 11.92 -11.92 34.03
CA ALA A 116 12.20 -11.27 35.31
C ALA A 116 11.21 -11.71 36.40
N HIS A 117 9.92 -11.82 36.07
CA HIS A 117 8.90 -12.34 36.98
C HIS A 117 9.06 -13.83 37.26
N ALA A 118 9.26 -14.65 36.23
CA ALA A 118 9.45 -16.09 36.39
C ALA A 118 10.64 -16.42 37.31
N THR A 119 11.71 -15.65 37.24
CA THR A 119 12.88 -15.80 38.14
C THR A 119 12.53 -15.54 39.61
N ALA A 120 11.62 -14.60 39.87
CA ALA A 120 11.19 -14.27 41.22
C ALA A 120 10.19 -15.29 41.78
N GLU A 121 9.28 -15.80 40.94
CA GLU A 121 8.15 -16.62 41.37
C GLU A 121 8.40 -18.14 41.28
N ILE A 122 9.26 -18.59 40.36
CA ILE A 122 9.52 -20.00 40.09
C ILE A 122 10.88 -20.41 40.66
N LEU A 123 10.86 -20.93 41.88
CA LEU A 123 12.08 -21.25 42.64
C LEU A 123 12.55 -22.70 42.42
N SER A 124 11.65 -23.62 42.07
CA SER A 124 11.95 -25.05 41.98
C SER A 124 11.26 -25.75 40.81
N TYR A 125 11.88 -26.83 40.32
CA TYR A 125 11.34 -27.70 39.27
C TYR A 125 9.92 -28.21 39.56
N ARG A 126 9.52 -28.30 40.84
CA ARG A 126 8.19 -28.75 41.26
C ARG A 126 7.06 -27.82 40.80
N GLN A 127 7.39 -26.58 40.47
CA GLN A 127 6.44 -25.60 39.94
C GLN A 127 6.32 -25.69 38.40
N LEU A 128 7.23 -26.40 37.73
CA LEU A 128 7.28 -26.48 36.27
C LEU A 128 6.51 -27.70 35.73
N PRO A 129 5.90 -27.61 34.53
CA PRO A 129 5.91 -26.46 33.63
C PRO A 129 4.89 -25.39 34.02
N VAL A 130 5.17 -24.14 33.64
CA VAL A 130 4.24 -23.00 33.78
C VAL A 130 4.03 -22.36 32.42
N MET A 131 2.78 -22.05 32.08
CA MET A 131 2.44 -21.26 30.89
C MET A 131 1.59 -20.08 31.29
N VAL A 132 1.99 -18.88 30.88
CA VAL A 132 1.25 -17.63 31.12
C VAL A 132 1.01 -16.89 29.82
N TYR A 133 -0.05 -16.09 29.75
CA TYR A 133 -0.34 -15.24 28.60
C TYR A 133 -1.04 -13.95 29.00
N HIS A 134 -1.07 -12.98 28.10
CA HIS A 134 -1.84 -11.75 28.29
C HIS A 134 -2.37 -11.19 26.97
N PHE A 135 -3.31 -10.25 27.04
CA PHE A 135 -3.64 -9.36 25.93
C PHE A 135 -3.11 -7.97 26.26
N GLN A 136 -2.22 -7.44 25.43
CA GLN A 136 -1.60 -6.15 25.74
C GLN A 136 -1.18 -5.38 24.48
N SER A 137 -1.34 -4.06 24.51
CA SER A 137 -0.90 -3.10 23.49
C SER A 137 0.63 -3.07 23.29
N LYS A 138 1.05 -3.38 22.08
CA LYS A 138 2.44 -3.31 21.64
C LYS A 138 2.70 -2.05 20.84
N GLY A 139 3.88 -1.47 21.03
CA GLY A 139 4.37 -0.33 20.27
C GLY A 139 5.55 -0.72 19.38
N ARG A 140 5.35 -0.71 18.07
CA ARG A 140 6.40 -0.93 17.07
C ARG A 140 6.47 0.29 16.16
N ASP A 141 7.61 0.98 16.10
CA ASP A 141 7.74 2.18 15.24
C ASP A 141 7.94 1.76 13.78
N GLU A 142 6.89 1.19 13.21
CA GLU A 142 6.88 0.69 11.86
C GLU A 142 7.10 1.85 10.89
N THR A 143 8.13 1.71 10.06
CA THR A 143 8.53 2.73 9.07
C THR A 143 7.43 2.97 8.05
N ARG A 144 6.70 1.90 7.67
CA ARG A 144 5.64 1.93 6.65
C ARG A 144 4.40 1.15 7.11
N PRO A 145 3.54 1.74 7.94
CA PRO A 145 2.24 1.16 8.25
C PRO A 145 1.40 1.03 6.96
N ARG A 146 0.69 -0.10 6.80
CA ARG A 146 -0.02 -0.41 5.55
C ARG A 146 -1.18 -1.38 5.75
N ALA A 147 -2.10 -1.37 4.78
CA ALA A 147 -3.24 -2.28 4.70
C ALA A 147 -4.11 -2.37 5.98
N GLY A 148 -4.52 -1.21 6.51
CA GLY A 148 -5.42 -1.16 7.67
C GLY A 148 -4.74 -1.65 8.94
N LEU A 149 -5.36 -2.64 9.60
CA LEU A 149 -4.85 -3.23 10.84
C LEU A 149 -3.86 -4.40 10.63
N LEU A 150 -3.47 -4.69 9.38
CA LEU A 150 -2.47 -5.74 9.11
C LEU A 150 -1.08 -5.33 9.62
N ARG A 151 -0.70 -4.07 9.41
CA ARG A 151 0.61 -3.54 9.78
C ARG A 151 0.49 -2.12 10.32
N VAL A 152 0.57 -2.02 11.64
CA VAL A 152 0.30 -0.81 12.43
C VAL A 152 1.40 -0.58 13.46
N ARG A 153 1.42 0.62 14.04
CA ARG A 153 2.41 1.02 15.06
C ARG A 153 1.99 0.66 16.47
N GLU A 154 0.69 0.70 16.73
CA GLU A 154 0.08 0.30 17.98
C GLU A 154 -0.95 -0.79 17.72
N PHE A 155 -0.88 -1.90 18.46
CA PHE A 155 -1.82 -3.00 18.32
C PHE A 155 -1.88 -3.88 19.56
N VAL A 156 -3.03 -4.51 19.79
CA VAL A 156 -3.16 -5.54 20.83
C VAL A 156 -2.63 -6.87 20.29
N MET A 157 -1.70 -7.46 21.05
CA MET A 157 -1.22 -8.81 20.82
C MET A 157 -1.62 -9.68 22.02
N LYS A 158 -2.03 -10.91 21.73
CA LYS A 158 -1.98 -11.99 22.71
C LYS A 158 -0.60 -12.62 22.66
N ASP A 159 0.13 -12.56 23.76
CA ASP A 159 1.47 -13.12 23.89
C ASP A 159 1.39 -14.18 25.00
N ALA A 160 1.89 -15.38 24.74
CA ALA A 160 2.04 -16.41 25.75
C ALA A 160 3.50 -16.84 25.87
N TYR A 161 3.86 -17.36 27.04
CA TYR A 161 5.21 -17.77 27.39
C TYR A 161 5.15 -19.07 28.18
N SER A 162 5.98 -20.05 27.80
CA SER A 162 6.15 -21.29 28.57
C SER A 162 7.51 -21.32 29.24
N PHE A 163 7.52 -21.80 30.47
CA PHE A 163 8.72 -22.09 31.25
C PHE A 163 8.69 -23.58 31.58
N ASP A 164 9.70 -24.29 31.10
CA ASP A 164 9.84 -25.72 31.18
C ASP A 164 11.20 -26.08 31.81
N ALA A 165 11.28 -27.25 32.44
CA ALA A 165 12.48 -27.69 33.14
C ALA A 165 13.58 -28.18 32.17
N ASP A 166 13.19 -28.63 30.99
CA ASP A 166 14.05 -29.20 29.97
C ASP A 166 13.41 -29.09 28.57
N GLN A 167 14.15 -29.55 27.55
CA GLN A 167 13.72 -29.54 26.16
C GLN A 167 12.47 -30.39 25.90
N ALA A 168 12.29 -31.51 26.60
CA ALA A 168 11.12 -32.37 26.43
C ALA A 168 9.85 -31.69 26.96
N GLY A 169 9.97 -30.94 28.06
CA GLY A 169 8.92 -30.05 28.56
C GLY A 169 8.53 -29.00 27.53
N LEU A 170 9.52 -28.29 26.96
CA LEU A 170 9.30 -27.30 25.92
C LEU A 170 8.60 -27.90 24.69
N GLU A 171 9.01 -29.07 24.20
CA GLU A 171 8.34 -29.74 23.09
C GLU A 171 6.86 -30.03 23.37
N LYS A 172 6.53 -30.41 24.61
CA LYS A 172 5.14 -30.64 25.03
C LYS A 172 4.35 -29.33 25.09
N SER A 173 4.91 -28.29 25.69
CA SER A 173 4.29 -26.95 25.77
C SER A 173 4.09 -26.35 24.38
N TYR A 174 5.08 -26.46 23.50
CA TYR A 174 5.04 -26.01 22.11
C TYR A 174 3.94 -26.73 21.32
N LYS A 175 3.85 -28.06 21.44
CA LYS A 175 2.80 -28.85 20.78
C LYS A 175 1.40 -28.50 21.28
N ALA A 176 1.25 -28.23 22.58
CA ALA A 176 -0.03 -27.81 23.16
C ALA A 176 -0.47 -26.45 22.60
N GLN A 177 0.47 -25.49 22.51
CA GLN A 177 0.25 -24.17 21.91
C GLN A 177 -0.08 -24.27 20.42
N HIS A 178 0.69 -25.03 19.65
CA HIS A 178 0.44 -25.26 18.23
C HIS A 178 -0.99 -25.78 17.97
N GLY A 179 -1.40 -26.82 18.68
CA GLY A 179 -2.76 -27.36 18.56
C GLY A 179 -3.85 -26.40 19.05
N ALA A 180 -3.56 -25.54 20.03
CA ALA A 180 -4.49 -24.49 20.45
C ALA A 180 -4.70 -23.45 19.35
N TYR A 181 -3.62 -23.02 18.67
CA TYR A 181 -3.69 -22.06 17.58
C TYR A 181 -4.52 -22.59 16.40
N GLU A 182 -4.35 -23.85 16.02
CA GLU A 182 -5.18 -24.49 14.99
C GLU A 182 -6.68 -24.42 15.34
N ARG A 183 -7.04 -24.69 16.60
CA ARG A 183 -8.43 -24.59 17.07
C ARG A 183 -8.93 -23.15 17.09
N ILE A 184 -8.10 -22.21 17.56
CA ILE A 184 -8.42 -20.78 17.61
C ILE A 184 -8.77 -20.26 16.23
N PHE A 185 -7.88 -20.44 15.24
CA PHE A 185 -8.11 -19.92 13.88
C PHE A 185 -9.31 -20.60 13.21
N LYS A 186 -9.47 -21.92 13.39
CA LYS A 186 -10.65 -22.64 12.91
C LYS A 186 -11.95 -22.09 13.51
N ARG A 187 -11.98 -21.80 14.81
CA ARG A 187 -13.15 -21.20 15.49
C ARG A 187 -13.43 -19.77 15.02
N MET A 188 -12.41 -19.01 14.65
CA MET A 188 -12.54 -17.69 14.04
C MET A 188 -13.03 -17.75 12.58
N GLY A 189 -13.03 -18.92 11.95
CA GLY A 189 -13.38 -19.08 10.54
C GLY A 189 -12.23 -18.72 9.59
N LEU A 190 -10.98 -18.80 10.06
CA LEU A 190 -9.78 -18.60 9.26
C LEU A 190 -9.15 -19.95 8.88
N ASP A 191 -8.84 -20.12 7.59
CA ASP A 191 -8.08 -21.27 7.09
C ASP A 191 -6.57 -20.99 7.20
N ALA A 192 -6.09 -20.94 8.44
CA ALA A 192 -4.68 -20.70 8.74
C ALA A 192 -3.88 -22.00 8.59
N ILE A 193 -2.82 -21.97 7.80
CA ILE A 193 -1.86 -23.07 7.66
C ILE A 193 -0.63 -22.80 8.50
N SER A 194 -0.13 -23.82 9.19
CA SER A 194 1.18 -23.75 9.86
C SER A 194 2.30 -23.95 8.85
N VAL A 195 3.29 -23.06 8.88
CA VAL A 195 4.46 -23.06 7.98
C VAL A 195 5.73 -22.88 8.80
N GLU A 196 6.82 -23.51 8.37
CA GLU A 196 8.13 -23.29 8.99
C GLU A 196 8.62 -21.86 8.72
N SER A 197 9.17 -21.21 9.74
CA SER A 197 9.65 -19.82 9.64
C SER A 197 11.06 -19.65 10.23
N ASP A 198 11.64 -18.46 10.01
CA ASP A 198 12.88 -18.06 10.68
C ASP A 198 12.58 -17.61 12.12
N THR A 199 13.51 -17.87 13.03
CA THR A 199 13.38 -17.44 14.43
C THR A 199 13.73 -15.97 14.64
N GLY A 200 14.28 -15.30 13.63
CA GLY A 200 14.54 -13.86 13.64
C GLY A 200 15.47 -13.44 14.77
N ALA A 201 15.09 -12.39 15.49
CA ALA A 201 15.77 -11.87 16.67
C ALA A 201 15.30 -12.50 18.00
N MET A 202 14.38 -13.47 17.94
CA MET A 202 13.76 -14.09 19.12
C MET A 202 14.59 -15.24 19.72
N GLY A 203 15.64 -15.67 19.01
CA GLY A 203 16.48 -16.80 19.42
C GLY A 203 15.84 -18.17 19.17
N GLY A 204 16.64 -19.24 19.32
CA GLY A 204 16.22 -20.63 19.08
C GLY A 204 16.28 -21.08 17.62
N ASP A 205 15.84 -22.33 17.39
CA ASP A 205 15.94 -23.01 16.08
C ASP A 205 14.61 -23.48 15.49
N VAL A 206 13.53 -23.47 16.28
CA VAL A 206 12.20 -23.93 15.83
C VAL A 206 11.20 -22.79 15.92
N ALA A 207 10.61 -22.44 14.79
CA ALA A 207 9.51 -21.49 14.68
C ALA A 207 8.48 -21.97 13.66
N HIS A 208 7.21 -21.66 13.95
CA HIS A 208 6.12 -21.85 13.00
C HIS A 208 5.25 -20.61 12.96
N GLU A 209 5.04 -20.10 11.76
CA GLU A 209 4.03 -19.08 11.48
C GLU A 209 2.70 -19.74 11.13
N PHE A 210 1.61 -19.11 11.55
CA PHE A 210 0.26 -19.42 11.11
C PHE A 210 -0.14 -18.40 10.06
N GLN A 211 -0.26 -18.86 8.83
CA GLN A 211 -0.43 -18.05 7.63
C GLN A 211 -1.82 -18.26 7.04
N VAL A 212 -2.55 -17.18 6.77
CA VAL A 212 -3.79 -17.22 5.99
C VAL A 212 -3.46 -16.79 4.57
N LEU A 213 -3.70 -17.67 3.60
CA LEU A 213 -3.35 -17.41 2.19
C LEU A 213 -4.29 -16.38 1.58
N THR A 214 -3.75 -15.23 1.18
CA THR A 214 -4.48 -14.14 0.55
C THR A 214 -3.53 -13.19 -0.17
N GLU A 215 -4.00 -12.58 -1.27
CA GLU A 215 -3.25 -11.59 -2.04
C GLU A 215 -2.97 -10.29 -1.25
N ALA A 216 -3.65 -10.07 -0.12
CA ALA A 216 -3.34 -8.97 0.80
C ALA A 216 -2.07 -9.22 1.65
N GLY A 217 -1.56 -10.46 1.65
CA GLY A 217 -0.44 -10.90 2.47
C GLY A 217 0.92 -10.41 2.01
N ASP A 218 1.81 -10.08 2.94
CA ASP A 218 3.17 -9.63 2.63
C ASP A 218 4.18 -10.77 2.53
N ASP A 219 3.85 -11.92 3.12
CA ASP A 219 4.75 -13.05 3.22
C ASP A 219 4.64 -13.95 1.99
N HIS A 220 5.78 -14.48 1.55
CA HIS A 220 5.84 -15.44 0.45
C HIS A 220 5.98 -16.84 1.03
N ILE A 221 4.94 -17.64 0.88
CA ILE A 221 4.83 -18.99 1.43
C ILE A 221 5.04 -20.00 0.33
N LEU A 222 6.01 -20.87 0.53
CA LEU A 222 6.30 -21.97 -0.38
C LEU A 222 5.52 -23.20 0.02
N ILE A 223 4.77 -23.76 -0.92
CA ILE A 223 3.93 -24.92 -0.72
C ILE A 223 4.30 -26.00 -1.74
N CYS A 224 4.65 -27.18 -1.23
CA CYS A 224 4.84 -28.37 -2.05
C CYS A 224 3.53 -28.80 -2.69
N SER A 225 3.56 -29.13 -3.99
CA SER A 225 2.45 -29.72 -4.75
C SER A 225 1.88 -31.01 -4.14
N ARG A 226 2.65 -31.73 -3.32
CA ARG A 226 2.21 -32.94 -2.59
C ARG A 226 1.79 -32.67 -1.14
N GLY A 227 1.95 -31.45 -0.64
CA GLY A 227 1.57 -31.04 0.71
C GLY A 227 2.59 -31.32 1.82
N ASP A 228 3.68 -32.04 1.52
CA ASP A 228 4.66 -32.49 2.53
C ASP A 228 5.53 -31.38 3.15
N TYR A 229 5.60 -30.21 2.49
CA TYR A 229 6.46 -29.10 2.88
C TYR A 229 5.76 -27.77 2.71
N LYS A 230 5.85 -26.93 3.75
CA LYS A 230 5.36 -25.56 3.79
C LYS A 230 6.33 -24.71 4.59
N ALA A 231 6.86 -23.65 3.99
CA ALA A 231 7.81 -22.76 4.66
C ALA A 231 7.68 -21.33 4.16
N ASN A 232 7.98 -20.36 5.01
CA ASN A 232 8.21 -18.98 4.62
C ASN A 232 9.48 -18.89 3.74
N MET A 233 9.49 -18.01 2.74
CA MET A 233 10.64 -17.74 1.86
C MET A 233 11.96 -17.56 2.62
N GLU A 234 11.92 -16.87 3.76
CA GLU A 234 13.10 -16.63 4.59
C GLU A 234 13.76 -17.93 5.09
N LYS A 235 12.96 -18.98 5.31
CA LYS A 235 13.40 -20.30 5.79
C LYS A 235 13.48 -21.36 4.70
N ALA A 236 12.78 -21.17 3.59
CA ALA A 236 12.55 -22.22 2.62
C ALA A 236 13.84 -22.75 1.98
N THR A 237 13.86 -24.06 1.73
CA THR A 237 14.97 -24.76 1.07
C THR A 237 14.46 -25.58 -0.11
N ARG A 238 15.37 -26.16 -0.89
CA ARG A 238 15.08 -26.91 -2.11
C ARG A 238 16.04 -28.08 -2.30
N THR A 239 15.60 -29.11 -3.00
CA THR A 239 16.50 -30.15 -3.53
C THR A 239 17.19 -29.60 -4.76
N LEU A 240 18.52 -29.71 -4.79
CA LEU A 240 19.30 -29.29 -5.94
C LEU A 240 19.40 -30.43 -6.96
N PRO A 241 19.29 -30.13 -8.27
CA PRO A 241 19.55 -31.13 -9.31
C PRO A 241 21.01 -31.61 -9.25
N ALA A 242 21.27 -32.77 -9.85
CA ALA A 242 22.62 -33.31 -9.94
C ALA A 242 23.55 -32.33 -10.67
N ALA A 243 24.76 -32.13 -10.12
CA ALA A 243 25.75 -31.22 -10.68
C ALA A 243 26.15 -31.62 -12.10
N GLY A 244 26.02 -30.70 -13.06
CA GLY A 244 26.57 -30.87 -14.39
C GLY A 244 28.09 -30.68 -14.38
N ARG A 245 28.82 -31.55 -15.10
CA ARG A 245 30.23 -31.32 -15.44
C ARG A 245 30.33 -31.21 -16.94
N THR A 246 30.88 -30.09 -17.42
CA THR A 246 31.13 -29.87 -18.85
C THR A 246 32.55 -29.36 -19.00
N GLU A 247 33.33 -29.95 -19.89
CA GLU A 247 34.68 -29.44 -20.20
C GLU A 247 34.58 -28.11 -20.94
N ALA A 248 35.38 -27.13 -20.51
CA ALA A 248 35.47 -25.82 -21.14
C ALA A 248 36.92 -25.36 -21.20
N GLY A 249 37.26 -24.55 -22.22
CA GLY A 249 38.56 -23.87 -22.30
C GLY A 249 38.79 -22.88 -21.15
N PRO A 250 39.97 -22.23 -21.08
CA PRO A 250 40.30 -21.27 -20.03
C PRO A 250 39.36 -20.05 -20.07
N PRO A 251 39.20 -19.32 -18.95
CA PRO A 251 38.39 -18.10 -18.92
C PRO A 251 38.84 -17.11 -19.98
N ALA A 252 37.89 -16.47 -20.67
CA ALA A 252 38.19 -15.46 -21.68
C ALA A 252 37.44 -14.17 -21.40
N GLU A 253 38.14 -13.04 -21.48
CA GLU A 253 37.52 -11.72 -21.31
C GLU A 253 36.60 -11.40 -22.50
N ILE A 254 35.39 -10.95 -22.20
CA ILE A 254 34.41 -10.43 -23.15
C ILE A 254 34.21 -8.94 -22.84
N SER A 255 34.27 -8.10 -23.88
CA SER A 255 33.92 -6.69 -23.76
C SER A 255 32.39 -6.50 -23.68
N THR A 256 31.94 -5.84 -22.63
CA THR A 256 30.53 -5.61 -22.28
C THR A 256 30.31 -4.16 -21.80
N PRO A 257 30.52 -3.16 -22.66
CA PRO A 257 30.46 -1.76 -22.26
C PRO A 257 29.06 -1.34 -21.81
N GLY A 258 28.98 -0.74 -20.62
CA GLY A 258 27.72 -0.25 -20.03
C GLY A 258 26.71 -1.33 -19.62
N ILE A 259 27.09 -2.62 -19.66
CA ILE A 259 26.23 -3.74 -19.29
C ILE A 259 26.51 -4.14 -17.84
N THR A 260 25.58 -3.84 -16.94
CA THR A 260 25.75 -4.02 -15.49
C THR A 260 24.71 -4.94 -14.85
N THR A 261 23.69 -5.38 -15.60
CA THR A 261 22.65 -6.30 -15.11
C THR A 261 22.63 -7.64 -15.85
N ILE A 262 22.07 -8.67 -15.21
CA ILE A 262 21.93 -10.01 -15.81
C ILE A 262 21.02 -9.97 -17.05
N GLU A 263 19.93 -9.18 -17.00
CA GLU A 263 18.98 -9.04 -18.11
C GLU A 263 19.64 -8.42 -19.35
N GLN A 264 20.52 -7.44 -19.14
CA GLN A 264 21.31 -6.84 -20.21
C GLN A 264 22.32 -7.85 -20.79
N LEU A 265 22.95 -8.67 -19.96
CA LEU A 265 23.84 -9.76 -20.41
C LEU A 265 23.08 -10.82 -21.20
N GLN A 266 21.89 -11.22 -20.77
CA GLN A 266 21.02 -12.15 -21.51
C GLN A 266 20.73 -11.61 -22.90
N THR A 267 20.33 -10.34 -22.99
CA THR A 267 20.02 -9.67 -24.25
C THR A 267 21.24 -9.60 -25.16
N ARG A 268 22.41 -9.28 -24.61
CA ARG A 268 23.66 -9.11 -25.36
C ARG A 268 24.27 -10.42 -25.87
N LEU A 269 24.18 -11.48 -25.06
CA LEU A 269 24.89 -12.74 -25.29
C LEU A 269 23.97 -13.89 -25.72
N GLY A 270 22.64 -13.70 -25.65
CA GLY A 270 21.66 -14.70 -26.06
C GLY A 270 21.66 -15.96 -25.19
N ARG A 271 22.15 -15.87 -23.95
CA ARG A 271 22.20 -16.97 -22.98
C ARG A 271 21.13 -16.80 -21.90
N PRO A 272 20.61 -17.89 -21.32
CA PRO A 272 19.64 -17.82 -20.22
C PRO A 272 20.29 -17.26 -18.94
N ALA A 273 19.48 -16.72 -18.02
CA ALA A 273 19.94 -16.08 -16.79
C ALA A 273 20.79 -17.00 -15.89
N ASP A 274 20.50 -18.30 -15.88
CA ASP A 274 21.22 -19.30 -15.11
C ASP A 274 22.64 -19.58 -15.63
N ALA A 275 22.97 -19.17 -16.87
CA ALA A 275 24.32 -19.26 -17.43
C ALA A 275 25.28 -18.19 -16.90
N PHE A 276 24.79 -17.23 -16.12
CA PHE A 276 25.58 -16.16 -15.52
C PHE A 276 25.82 -16.40 -14.02
N LEU A 277 26.92 -15.88 -13.48
CA LEU A 277 27.14 -15.77 -12.03
C LEU A 277 26.91 -14.33 -11.59
N LYS A 278 26.01 -14.16 -10.62
CA LYS A 278 25.78 -12.91 -9.90
C LYS A 278 26.64 -12.93 -8.64
N THR A 279 27.53 -11.95 -8.51
CA THR A 279 28.36 -11.78 -7.30
C THR A 279 27.88 -10.56 -6.53
N VAL A 280 27.50 -10.76 -5.28
CA VAL A 280 26.98 -9.70 -4.40
C VAL A 280 27.94 -9.51 -3.25
N LEU A 281 28.36 -8.27 -3.00
CA LEU A 281 29.26 -7.96 -1.89
C LEU A 281 28.46 -7.47 -0.68
N ILE A 282 28.74 -8.07 0.47
CA ILE A 282 28.04 -7.82 1.74
C ILE A 282 29.07 -7.50 2.82
N LYS A 283 28.70 -6.60 3.74
CA LYS A 283 29.48 -6.31 4.95
C LYS A 283 29.18 -7.36 6.01
N GLY A 284 30.19 -8.13 6.38
CA GLY A 284 30.19 -8.90 7.61
C GLY A 284 30.49 -7.99 8.81
N LYS A 285 30.78 -8.58 9.99
CA LYS A 285 31.14 -7.82 11.19
C LYS A 285 32.38 -6.94 10.97
N ASP A 286 33.45 -7.55 10.46
CA ASP A 286 34.76 -6.89 10.30
C ASP A 286 35.36 -7.08 8.88
N GLU A 287 34.63 -7.72 7.96
CA GLU A 287 35.12 -8.07 6.63
C GLU A 287 34.08 -7.81 5.51
N ILE A 288 34.53 -7.82 4.26
CA ILE A 288 33.64 -7.88 3.09
C ILE A 288 33.58 -9.33 2.61
N VAL A 289 32.36 -9.80 2.41
CA VAL A 289 32.05 -11.16 1.97
C VAL A 289 31.41 -11.09 0.59
N ALA A 290 31.90 -11.90 -0.34
CA ALA A 290 31.34 -12.04 -1.67
C ALA A 290 30.43 -13.27 -1.72
N VAL A 291 29.16 -13.07 -2.08
CA VAL A 291 28.18 -14.14 -2.25
C VAL A 291 27.97 -14.37 -3.74
N VAL A 292 28.27 -15.59 -4.20
CA VAL A 292 28.19 -16.00 -5.61
C VAL A 292 26.96 -16.87 -5.82
N LEU A 293 26.07 -16.40 -6.68
CA LEU A 293 24.77 -17.01 -7.00
C LEU A 293 24.63 -17.22 -8.51
N PRO A 294 23.77 -18.14 -8.98
CA PRO A 294 23.31 -18.13 -10.36
C PRO A 294 22.60 -16.80 -10.71
N GLY A 295 22.68 -16.37 -11.97
CA GLY A 295 22.17 -15.07 -12.41
C GLY A 295 20.66 -14.91 -12.29
N ASP A 296 19.91 -16.01 -12.40
CA ASP A 296 18.46 -16.10 -12.23
C ASP A 296 18.01 -16.05 -10.75
N ARG A 297 18.93 -16.02 -9.80
CA ARG A 297 18.64 -16.13 -8.37
C ARG A 297 18.99 -14.85 -7.61
N ASN A 298 18.31 -14.63 -6.48
CA ASN A 298 18.48 -13.47 -5.61
C ASN A 298 18.94 -13.89 -4.21
N ALA A 299 19.80 -13.07 -3.60
CA ALA A 299 20.34 -13.34 -2.28
C ALA A 299 19.23 -13.36 -1.23
N ASN A 300 19.20 -14.40 -0.41
CA ASN A 300 18.27 -14.50 0.71
C ASN A 300 18.92 -13.87 1.94
N GLU A 301 18.45 -12.67 2.31
CA GLU A 301 19.03 -11.90 3.40
C GLU A 301 18.93 -12.59 4.76
N ALA A 302 17.82 -13.31 5.03
CA ALA A 302 17.63 -14.01 6.30
C ALA A 302 18.65 -15.14 6.50
N LYS A 303 18.88 -15.96 5.46
CA LYS A 303 19.91 -17.02 5.49
C LYS A 303 21.31 -16.44 5.66
N LEU A 304 21.62 -15.37 4.92
CA LEU A 304 22.92 -14.71 5.00
C LEU A 304 23.14 -14.04 6.36
N ARG A 305 22.10 -13.47 6.97
CA ARG A 305 22.16 -12.86 8.30
C ARG A 305 22.57 -13.88 9.36
N LYS A 306 21.94 -15.07 9.36
CA LYS A 306 22.27 -16.18 10.28
C LYS A 306 23.67 -16.72 10.03
N LEU A 307 24.07 -16.85 8.76
CA LEU A 307 25.39 -17.36 8.37
C LEU A 307 26.54 -16.41 8.78
N LEU A 308 26.34 -15.10 8.62
CA LEU A 308 27.33 -14.08 8.93
C LEU A 308 27.27 -13.60 10.39
N ASP A 309 26.26 -14.05 11.15
CA ASP A 309 26.00 -13.65 12.54
C ASP A 309 25.89 -12.12 12.71
N VAL A 310 25.21 -11.45 11.78
CA VAL A 310 24.99 -9.99 11.81
C VAL A 310 23.54 -9.69 12.18
N ALA A 311 23.27 -8.49 12.71
CA ALA A 311 21.90 -8.06 13.00
C ALA A 311 21.12 -7.70 11.72
N GLU A 312 21.81 -7.19 10.70
CA GLU A 312 21.24 -6.71 9.44
C GLU A 312 22.24 -6.94 8.31
N ILE A 313 21.74 -7.31 7.11
CA ILE A 313 22.57 -7.39 5.90
C ILE A 313 22.76 -6.00 5.31
N LYS A 314 24.02 -5.60 5.18
CA LYS A 314 24.40 -4.34 4.54
C LYS A 314 25.20 -4.62 3.29
N PHE A 315 24.70 -4.18 2.14
CA PHE A 315 25.41 -4.30 0.88
C PHE A 315 26.64 -3.37 0.85
N ALA A 316 27.66 -3.79 0.10
CA ALA A 316 28.88 -3.01 -0.10
C ALA A 316 28.61 -1.71 -0.85
N ASN A 317 29.33 -0.63 -0.49
CA ASN A 317 29.36 0.61 -1.26
C ASN A 317 30.58 0.64 -2.19
N GLU A 318 30.70 1.67 -3.04
CA GLU A 318 31.78 1.78 -4.03
C GLU A 318 33.21 1.68 -3.41
N ALA A 319 33.42 2.24 -2.22
CA ALA A 319 34.70 2.13 -1.52
C ALA A 319 35.00 0.68 -1.09
N ASP A 320 33.97 -0.08 -0.71
CA ASP A 320 34.11 -1.49 -0.38
C ASP A 320 34.45 -2.34 -1.61
N PHE A 321 33.84 -2.05 -2.78
CA PHE A 321 34.20 -2.69 -4.05
C PHE A 321 35.69 -2.50 -4.36
N ALA A 322 36.18 -1.25 -4.30
CA ALA A 322 37.58 -0.95 -4.56
C ALA A 322 38.54 -1.67 -3.59
N ARG A 323 38.18 -1.76 -2.30
CA ARG A 323 38.96 -2.43 -1.26
C ARG A 323 39.23 -3.91 -1.59
N VAL A 324 38.25 -4.61 -2.14
CA VAL A 324 38.38 -6.04 -2.51
C VAL A 324 38.86 -6.26 -3.94
N GLY A 325 39.09 -5.17 -4.69
CA GLY A 325 39.47 -5.23 -6.11
C GLY A 325 38.30 -5.57 -7.04
N GLY A 326 37.06 -5.34 -6.62
CA GLY A 326 35.86 -5.48 -7.44
C GLY A 326 35.43 -4.16 -8.07
N VAL A 327 34.58 -4.24 -9.09
CA VAL A 327 33.97 -3.08 -9.76
C VAL A 327 32.46 -3.25 -9.77
N ALA A 328 31.70 -2.28 -9.27
CA ALA A 328 30.25 -2.33 -9.26
C ALA A 328 29.70 -2.54 -10.69
N GLY A 329 28.74 -3.46 -10.85
CA GLY A 329 28.21 -3.88 -12.15
C GLY A 329 29.09 -4.85 -12.96
N PHE A 330 30.35 -5.06 -12.57
CA PHE A 330 31.30 -5.97 -13.24
C PHE A 330 32.05 -6.87 -12.26
N VAL A 331 31.53 -7.02 -11.04
CA VAL A 331 32.15 -7.82 -9.98
C VAL A 331 31.96 -9.31 -10.28
N GLY A 332 33.01 -10.09 -10.07
CA GLY A 332 32.97 -11.54 -10.18
C GLY A 332 33.90 -12.21 -9.18
N PRO A 333 33.85 -13.54 -9.05
CA PRO A 333 34.58 -14.25 -8.02
C PRO A 333 36.07 -14.45 -8.35
N VAL A 334 36.45 -14.39 -9.63
CA VAL A 334 37.83 -14.66 -10.07
C VAL A 334 38.75 -13.51 -9.70
N GLY A 335 39.76 -13.79 -8.88
CA GLY A 335 40.77 -12.79 -8.45
C GLY A 335 40.26 -11.78 -7.41
N LEU A 336 39.06 -11.97 -6.86
CA LEU A 336 38.48 -11.08 -5.86
C LEU A 336 39.11 -11.32 -4.47
N ARG A 337 39.52 -10.25 -3.78
CA ARG A 337 40.17 -10.31 -2.47
C ARG A 337 39.15 -10.20 -1.33
N ALA A 338 38.26 -11.19 -1.24
CA ALA A 338 37.22 -11.27 -0.21
C ALA A 338 36.99 -12.74 0.19
N ARG A 339 36.40 -12.98 1.35
CA ARG A 339 35.84 -14.30 1.67
C ARG A 339 34.71 -14.60 0.68
N ILE A 340 34.78 -15.74 -0.02
CA ILE A 340 33.80 -16.11 -1.04
C ILE A 340 32.86 -17.18 -0.47
N LEU A 341 31.58 -16.88 -0.46
CA LEU A 341 30.48 -17.79 -0.20
C LEU A 341 29.84 -18.16 -1.53
N VAL A 342 29.81 -19.44 -1.88
CA VAL A 342 29.25 -19.93 -3.13
C VAL A 342 27.97 -20.69 -2.83
N ASP A 343 26.86 -20.28 -3.45
CA ASP A 343 25.61 -20.98 -3.27
C ASP A 343 25.69 -22.41 -3.78
N ARG A 344 25.09 -23.35 -3.04
CA ARG A 344 25.13 -24.78 -3.34
C ARG A 344 24.56 -25.13 -4.73
N SER A 345 23.73 -24.28 -5.33
CA SER A 345 23.21 -24.47 -6.69
C SER A 345 24.21 -24.15 -7.80
N VAL A 346 25.29 -23.43 -7.52
CA VAL A 346 26.37 -23.20 -8.50
C VAL A 346 27.15 -24.50 -8.65
N ASP A 347 27.15 -25.09 -9.84
CA ASP A 347 27.86 -26.35 -10.12
C ASP A 347 29.18 -26.10 -10.88
N ALA A 348 29.77 -27.16 -11.44
CA ALA A 348 31.05 -27.11 -12.14
C ALA A 348 30.89 -26.96 -13.67
N ARG A 349 29.79 -26.35 -14.15
CA ARG A 349 29.63 -25.99 -15.56
C ARG A 349 30.28 -24.63 -15.87
N PRO A 350 30.54 -24.30 -17.15
CA PRO A 350 31.05 -22.98 -17.53
C PRO A 350 29.98 -21.90 -17.41
N TYR A 351 30.29 -20.84 -16.67
CA TYR A 351 29.46 -19.65 -16.51
C TYR A 351 30.11 -18.40 -17.12
N VAL A 352 29.32 -17.35 -17.26
CA VAL A 352 29.80 -15.98 -17.48
C VAL A 352 29.74 -15.22 -16.16
N ALA A 353 30.83 -14.59 -15.73
CA ALA A 353 30.90 -13.80 -14.50
C ALA A 353 31.53 -12.43 -14.74
N GLY A 354 31.38 -11.48 -13.82
CA GLY A 354 32.09 -10.20 -13.90
C GLY A 354 33.61 -10.37 -13.91
N ALA A 355 34.33 -9.53 -14.64
CA ALA A 355 35.80 -9.61 -14.75
C ALA A 355 36.55 -8.82 -13.66
N ASN A 356 35.85 -8.22 -12.70
CA ASN A 356 36.40 -7.25 -11.75
C ASN A 356 37.07 -6.03 -12.44
N LYS A 357 36.61 -5.73 -13.66
CA LYS A 357 37.11 -4.66 -14.51
C LYS A 357 35.94 -4.00 -15.22
N LYS A 358 35.93 -2.67 -15.26
CA LYS A 358 34.87 -1.90 -15.91
C LYS A 358 34.71 -2.35 -17.37
N ASP A 359 33.46 -2.51 -17.80
CA ASP A 359 33.08 -2.83 -19.18
C ASP A 359 33.56 -4.22 -19.66
N ALA A 360 33.85 -5.14 -18.74
CA ALA A 360 34.34 -6.48 -19.05
C ALA A 360 33.72 -7.58 -18.17
N HIS A 361 33.46 -8.73 -18.79
CA HIS A 361 33.07 -9.99 -18.15
C HIS A 361 34.02 -11.11 -18.56
N LEU A 362 34.01 -12.23 -17.84
CA LEU A 362 34.73 -13.45 -18.18
C LEU A 362 33.75 -14.53 -18.62
N ASP A 363 33.97 -15.13 -19.79
CA ASP A 363 33.29 -16.35 -20.22
C ASP A 363 34.03 -17.59 -19.71
N ARG A 364 33.30 -18.71 -19.63
CA ARG A 364 33.82 -20.04 -19.29
C ARG A 364 34.46 -20.11 -17.90
N VAL A 365 33.93 -19.36 -16.94
CA VAL A 365 34.33 -19.40 -15.53
C VAL A 365 33.76 -20.65 -14.86
N VAL A 366 34.60 -21.45 -14.21
CA VAL A 366 34.26 -22.76 -13.64
C VAL A 366 34.67 -22.81 -12.16
N LEU A 367 33.73 -23.19 -11.30
CA LEU A 367 33.97 -23.43 -9.88
C LEU A 367 34.98 -24.58 -9.66
N GLY A 368 35.94 -24.38 -8.76
CA GLY A 368 37.00 -25.33 -8.44
C GLY A 368 38.20 -25.28 -9.40
N ARG A 369 38.07 -24.64 -10.57
CA ARG A 369 39.18 -24.37 -11.50
C ARG A 369 39.64 -22.92 -11.42
N ASP A 370 38.71 -21.96 -11.55
CA ASP A 370 39.04 -20.54 -11.67
C ASP A 370 38.78 -19.73 -10.38
N PHE A 371 37.88 -20.22 -9.54
CA PHE A 371 37.60 -19.67 -8.21
C PHE A 371 37.11 -20.79 -7.28
N ASP A 372 37.23 -20.56 -5.98
CA ASP A 372 36.76 -21.48 -4.94
C ASP A 372 36.13 -20.69 -3.78
N GLY A 373 35.34 -21.35 -2.93
CA GLY A 373 34.68 -20.71 -1.79
C GLY A 373 33.82 -21.65 -0.95
N GLU A 374 33.35 -21.15 0.19
CA GLU A 374 32.54 -21.91 1.15
C GLU A 374 31.14 -22.18 0.60
N ARG A 375 30.69 -23.44 0.66
CA ARG A 375 29.41 -23.89 0.07
C ARG A 375 28.23 -23.68 1.01
N VAL A 376 27.34 -22.74 0.67
CA VAL A 376 26.25 -22.29 1.55
C VAL A 376 24.89 -22.26 0.83
N ASP A 377 23.79 -22.23 1.57
CA ASP A 377 22.47 -21.91 0.99
C ASP A 377 22.22 -20.40 1.18
N ALA A 378 22.28 -19.65 0.09
CA ALA A 378 22.36 -18.20 0.13
C ALA A 378 21.31 -17.49 -0.74
N HIS A 379 20.44 -18.23 -1.44
CA HIS A 379 19.44 -17.64 -2.32
C HIS A 379 18.01 -18.10 -2.05
N ASP A 380 17.07 -17.27 -2.50
CA ASP A 380 15.63 -17.50 -2.42
C ASP A 380 15.20 -18.71 -3.24
N VAL A 381 14.24 -19.46 -2.72
CA VAL A 381 13.66 -20.54 -3.50
C VAL A 381 12.69 -19.96 -4.55
N SER A 382 12.69 -20.50 -5.76
CA SER A 382 11.85 -20.01 -6.85
C SER A 382 10.72 -20.98 -7.19
N GLU A 383 9.69 -20.48 -7.88
CA GLU A 383 8.57 -21.30 -8.32
C GLU A 383 9.06 -22.41 -9.26
N GLY A 384 8.63 -23.65 -9.02
CA GLY A 384 9.07 -24.83 -9.77
C GLY A 384 10.28 -25.56 -9.18
N ASP A 385 10.98 -25.00 -8.18
CA ASP A 385 12.06 -25.70 -7.48
C ASP A 385 11.56 -27.00 -6.84
N ILE A 386 12.45 -28.00 -6.73
CA ILE A 386 12.08 -29.31 -6.20
C ILE A 386 11.99 -29.25 -4.67
N CYS A 387 10.89 -29.79 -4.14
CA CYS A 387 10.61 -29.84 -2.72
C CYS A 387 11.70 -30.61 -1.94
N PRO A 388 12.27 -30.03 -0.88
CA PRO A 388 13.39 -30.61 -0.12
C PRO A 388 13.00 -31.87 0.66
N ARG A 389 11.71 -32.06 0.96
CA ARG A 389 11.24 -33.23 1.74
C ARG A 389 10.83 -34.41 0.86
N CYS A 390 10.02 -34.17 -0.17
CA CYS A 390 9.51 -35.27 -1.00
C CYS A 390 10.40 -35.59 -2.20
N GLY A 391 11.33 -34.69 -2.58
CA GLY A 391 12.31 -34.88 -3.66
C GLY A 391 11.74 -34.98 -5.08
N ILE A 392 10.41 -34.94 -5.24
CA ILE A 392 9.73 -35.14 -6.54
C ILE A 392 8.75 -33.99 -6.84
N GLY A 393 7.99 -33.55 -5.84
CA GLY A 393 7.03 -32.46 -5.98
C GLY A 393 7.72 -31.12 -6.18
N THR A 394 7.10 -30.23 -6.95
CA THR A 394 7.55 -28.85 -7.14
C THR A 394 6.96 -27.91 -6.08
N LEU A 395 7.67 -26.81 -5.82
CA LEU A 395 7.26 -25.74 -4.92
C LEU A 395 6.50 -24.65 -5.68
N THR A 396 5.41 -24.19 -5.07
CA THR A 396 4.59 -23.05 -5.54
C THR A 396 4.67 -21.93 -4.51
N ILE A 397 4.69 -20.69 -4.97
CA ILE A 397 4.74 -19.52 -4.08
C ILE A 397 3.34 -18.93 -3.97
N LYS A 398 2.89 -18.70 -2.74
CA LYS A 398 1.60 -18.05 -2.41
C LYS A 398 1.85 -16.89 -1.46
N ARG A 399 0.95 -15.89 -1.48
CA ARG A 399 0.99 -14.79 -0.52
C ARG A 399 0.19 -15.13 0.74
N GLY A 400 0.72 -14.75 1.89
CA GLY A 400 0.14 -15.07 3.21
C GLY A 400 0.16 -13.88 4.17
N VAL A 401 -0.86 -13.82 5.03
CA VAL A 401 -0.86 -12.97 6.22
C VAL A 401 -0.54 -13.81 7.44
N GLU A 402 0.56 -13.50 8.12
CA GLU A 402 0.94 -14.07 9.41
C GLU A 402 -0.06 -13.63 10.49
N VAL A 403 -1.01 -14.48 10.86
CA VAL A 403 -1.98 -14.19 11.93
C VAL A 403 -1.49 -14.60 13.32
N GLY A 404 -0.46 -15.43 13.40
CA GLY A 404 0.20 -15.79 14.65
C GLY A 404 1.55 -16.47 14.41
N ASN A 405 2.37 -16.53 15.45
CA ASN A 405 3.72 -17.09 15.39
C ASN A 405 4.08 -17.75 16.71
N ILE A 406 4.77 -18.87 16.63
CA ILE A 406 5.20 -19.64 17.79
C ILE A 406 6.68 -20.00 17.70
N PHE A 407 7.43 -19.65 18.75
CA PHE A 407 8.89 -19.79 18.84
C PHE A 407 9.28 -20.72 19.99
N ALA A 408 10.23 -21.61 19.74
CA ALA A 408 10.92 -22.37 20.77
C ALA A 408 12.34 -21.80 20.91
N TYR A 409 12.52 -20.83 21.83
CA TYR A 409 13.79 -20.12 22.02
C TYR A 409 14.76 -20.84 22.97
N GLY A 410 14.34 -21.94 23.59
CA GLY A 410 15.19 -22.72 24.48
C GLY A 410 15.62 -21.91 25.70
N THR A 411 16.92 -21.82 25.94
CA THR A 411 17.49 -21.07 27.09
C THR A 411 17.90 -19.64 26.73
N TYR A 412 17.64 -19.16 25.51
CA TYR A 412 18.20 -17.89 25.01
C TYR A 412 18.02 -16.68 25.96
N TYR A 413 16.80 -16.47 26.46
CA TYR A 413 16.52 -15.38 27.41
C TYR A 413 17.04 -15.72 28.81
N SER A 414 16.84 -16.97 29.24
CA SER A 414 17.30 -17.45 30.55
C SER A 414 18.80 -17.29 30.75
N ASP A 415 19.59 -17.60 29.74
CA ASP A 415 21.05 -17.53 29.79
C ASP A 415 21.51 -16.07 29.90
N LYS A 416 20.87 -15.15 29.15
CA LYS A 416 21.21 -13.72 29.17
C LYS A 416 20.79 -13.04 30.48
N MET A 417 19.65 -13.44 31.04
CA MET A 417 19.08 -12.84 32.25
C MET A 417 19.44 -13.60 33.54
N ASN A 418 20.18 -14.70 33.45
CA ASN A 418 20.43 -15.64 34.55
C ASN A 418 19.12 -16.14 35.23
N ALA A 419 18.07 -16.33 34.43
CA ALA A 419 16.76 -16.79 34.90
C ALA A 419 16.80 -18.31 35.14
N THR A 420 16.91 -18.71 36.41
CA THR A 420 17.20 -20.09 36.81
C THR A 420 16.29 -20.59 37.93
N PHE A 421 16.05 -21.91 37.97
CA PHE A 421 15.31 -22.60 39.03
C PHE A 421 16.17 -23.70 39.69
N LEU A 422 15.77 -24.17 40.86
CA LEU A 422 16.38 -25.32 41.52
C LEU A 422 15.86 -26.64 40.94
N ALA A 423 16.72 -27.37 40.24
CA ALA A 423 16.43 -28.68 39.66
C ALA A 423 16.38 -29.80 40.71
N ALA A 424 15.88 -30.98 40.32
CA ALA A 424 15.69 -32.12 41.23
C ALA A 424 16.99 -32.65 41.83
N ASP A 425 18.11 -32.45 41.15
CA ASP A 425 19.46 -32.82 41.61
C ASP A 425 20.11 -31.74 42.50
N GLY A 426 19.39 -30.66 42.82
CA GLY A 426 19.89 -29.55 43.62
C GLY A 426 20.73 -28.53 42.85
N THR A 427 20.90 -28.69 41.53
CA THR A 427 21.61 -27.72 40.69
C THR A 427 20.70 -26.57 40.25
N ARG A 428 21.27 -25.39 40.01
CA ARG A 428 20.53 -24.29 39.35
C ARG A 428 20.59 -24.50 37.84
N ARG A 429 19.44 -24.55 37.18
CA ARG A 429 19.33 -24.70 35.73
C ARG A 429 18.52 -23.55 35.12
N PRO A 430 18.86 -23.09 33.90
CA PRO A 430 18.07 -22.08 33.21
C PRO A 430 16.70 -22.62 32.83
N PHE A 431 15.68 -21.76 32.78
CA PHE A 431 14.41 -22.15 32.18
C PHE A 431 14.60 -22.46 30.69
N VAL A 432 13.94 -23.49 30.20
CA VAL A 432 13.79 -23.78 28.77
C VAL A 432 12.41 -23.30 28.36
N GLY A 433 12.27 -22.48 27.32
CA GLY A 433 11.00 -21.81 27.05
C GLY A 433 10.66 -21.52 25.59
N GLY A 434 9.43 -21.06 25.42
CA GLY A 434 8.86 -20.64 24.14
C GLY A 434 8.00 -19.39 24.27
N SER A 435 7.74 -18.74 23.13
CA SER A 435 6.94 -17.50 22.99
C SER A 435 5.89 -17.71 21.90
N TYR A 436 4.66 -17.27 22.14
CA TYR A 436 3.51 -17.60 21.30
C TYR A 436 2.62 -16.36 21.10
N GLY A 437 2.69 -15.72 19.92
CA GLY A 437 2.00 -14.46 19.59
C GLY A 437 0.80 -14.62 18.65
N ILE A 438 -0.29 -13.88 18.90
CA ILE A 438 -1.42 -13.67 17.96
C ILE A 438 -1.77 -12.19 17.95
N GLY A 439 -1.79 -11.56 16.77
CA GLY A 439 -2.19 -10.16 16.63
C GLY A 439 -3.71 -10.02 16.50
N ILE A 440 -4.37 -9.38 17.48
CA ILE A 440 -5.85 -9.31 17.51
C ILE A 440 -6.39 -8.47 16.35
N GLY A 441 -5.87 -7.25 16.17
CA GLY A 441 -6.29 -6.38 15.06
C GLY A 441 -5.98 -6.97 13.69
N ARG A 442 -4.83 -7.65 13.58
CA ARG A 442 -4.45 -8.37 12.36
C ARG A 442 -5.41 -9.52 12.06
N ALA A 443 -5.82 -10.29 13.07
CA ALA A 443 -6.82 -11.36 12.91
C ALA A 443 -8.17 -10.81 12.44
N VAL A 444 -8.67 -9.71 13.03
CA VAL A 444 -9.89 -9.02 12.57
C VAL A 444 -9.79 -8.65 11.10
N GLN A 445 -8.71 -7.94 10.72
CA GLN A 445 -8.52 -7.51 9.34
C GLN A 445 -8.40 -8.68 8.37
N THR A 446 -7.71 -9.75 8.76
CA THR A 446 -7.57 -10.96 7.93
C THR A 446 -8.91 -11.65 7.71
N ILE A 447 -9.79 -11.69 8.72
CA ILE A 447 -11.16 -12.18 8.56
C ILE A 447 -11.90 -11.35 7.52
N ILE A 448 -11.78 -10.02 7.56
CA ILE A 448 -12.40 -9.13 6.57
C ILE A 448 -11.82 -9.39 5.17
N GLU A 449 -10.50 -9.48 5.03
CA GLU A 449 -9.84 -9.73 3.73
C GLU A 449 -10.28 -11.05 3.09
N THR A 450 -10.56 -12.08 3.89
CA THR A 450 -10.95 -13.40 3.38
C THR A 450 -12.45 -13.63 3.32
N ASN A 451 -13.24 -12.86 4.07
CA ASN A 451 -14.69 -13.02 4.17
C ASN A 451 -15.42 -11.71 3.84
N HIS A 452 -15.42 -11.34 2.56
CA HIS A 452 -16.20 -10.22 2.05
C HIS A 452 -16.74 -10.48 0.65
N ASP A 453 -17.71 -9.66 0.24
CA ASP A 453 -18.16 -9.56 -1.15
C ASP A 453 -18.27 -8.07 -1.55
N ALA A 454 -18.76 -7.79 -2.76
CA ALA A 454 -18.91 -6.42 -3.28
C ALA A 454 -19.83 -5.51 -2.42
N ARG A 455 -20.72 -6.08 -1.60
CA ARG A 455 -21.67 -5.35 -0.76
C ARG A 455 -21.16 -5.11 0.66
N GLY A 456 -20.23 -5.93 1.16
CA GLY A 456 -19.69 -5.73 2.50
C GLY A 456 -19.02 -6.94 3.12
N ILE A 457 -18.80 -6.85 4.43
CA ILE A 457 -18.15 -7.88 5.24
C ILE A 457 -19.11 -9.06 5.47
N ILE A 458 -18.60 -10.29 5.50
CA ILE A 458 -19.34 -11.52 5.78
C ILE A 458 -18.72 -12.20 7.00
N TRP A 459 -19.09 -11.76 8.20
CA TRP A 459 -18.48 -12.30 9.41
C TRP A 459 -18.78 -13.80 9.61
N PRO A 460 -17.77 -14.60 10.02
CA PRO A 460 -18.02 -15.89 10.66
C PRO A 460 -18.87 -15.67 11.92
N ILE A 461 -19.89 -16.50 12.12
CA ILE A 461 -20.91 -16.25 13.16
C ILE A 461 -20.33 -16.16 14.58
N ALA A 462 -19.19 -16.83 14.83
CA ALA A 462 -18.50 -16.83 16.10
C ALA A 462 -17.91 -15.46 16.48
N VAL A 463 -17.61 -14.61 15.49
CA VAL A 463 -16.93 -13.32 15.68
C VAL A 463 -17.75 -12.13 15.18
N ALA A 464 -18.87 -12.36 14.49
CA ALA A 464 -19.76 -11.29 14.01
C ALA A 464 -20.15 -10.33 15.15
N PRO A 465 -20.21 -8.99 14.93
CA PRO A 465 -20.47 -8.03 16.00
C PRO A 465 -21.81 -8.33 16.70
N TYR A 466 -22.91 -8.50 15.98
CA TYR A 466 -24.12 -9.16 16.47
C TYR A 466 -24.45 -10.36 15.57
N GLN A 467 -25.42 -11.18 15.98
CA GLN A 467 -25.80 -12.39 15.24
C GLN A 467 -26.98 -12.14 14.30
N VAL A 468 -27.86 -11.22 14.68
CA VAL A 468 -29.09 -10.87 13.94
C VAL A 468 -29.26 -9.36 13.87
N HIS A 469 -29.52 -8.88 12.65
CA HIS A 469 -29.89 -7.49 12.39
C HIS A 469 -31.42 -7.39 12.18
N VAL A 470 -32.12 -6.83 13.16
CA VAL A 470 -33.55 -6.52 13.09
C VAL A 470 -33.73 -5.15 12.47
N ILE A 471 -34.58 -5.01 11.45
CA ILE A 471 -34.85 -3.72 10.79
C ILE A 471 -36.36 -3.48 10.75
N ALA A 472 -36.81 -2.35 11.30
CA ALA A 472 -38.21 -1.93 11.27
C ALA A 472 -38.54 -1.20 9.95
N LEU A 473 -39.52 -1.70 9.20
CA LEU A 473 -39.91 -1.20 7.88
C LEU A 473 -41.45 -1.18 7.65
N PRO A 474 -42.06 -0.01 7.42
CA PRO A 474 -41.50 1.33 7.65
C PRO A 474 -41.35 1.59 9.16
N SER A 475 -40.28 2.26 9.58
CA SER A 475 -40.06 2.60 10.99
C SER A 475 -40.98 3.70 11.52
N SER A 476 -41.72 4.38 10.65
CA SER A 476 -42.75 5.34 11.03
C SER A 476 -44.04 4.69 11.53
N ASP A 477 -44.27 3.41 11.22
CA ASP A 477 -45.45 2.68 11.67
C ASP A 477 -45.24 2.14 13.09
N GLU A 478 -46.07 2.61 14.02
CA GLU A 478 -46.00 2.25 15.44
C GLU A 478 -46.24 0.76 15.70
N ALA A 479 -47.12 0.12 14.92
CA ALA A 479 -47.36 -1.31 15.03
C ALA A 479 -46.14 -2.12 14.56
N VAL A 480 -45.48 -1.67 13.50
CA VAL A 480 -44.22 -2.30 13.00
C VAL A 480 -43.09 -2.12 14.00
N ARG A 481 -42.92 -0.92 14.58
CA ARG A 481 -41.93 -0.69 15.64
C ARG A 481 -42.21 -1.55 16.85
N GLY A 482 -43.47 -1.61 17.32
CA GLY A 482 -43.86 -2.45 18.45
C GLY A 482 -43.56 -3.93 18.23
N ALA A 483 -43.82 -4.44 17.02
CA ALA A 483 -43.48 -5.82 16.65
C ALA A 483 -41.96 -6.05 16.55
N ALA A 484 -41.19 -5.12 15.98
CA ALA A 484 -39.73 -5.21 15.89
C ALA A 484 -39.07 -5.13 17.28
N ASP A 485 -39.57 -4.27 18.17
CA ASP A 485 -39.14 -4.17 19.57
C ASP A 485 -39.41 -5.49 20.33
N ALA A 486 -40.60 -6.09 20.15
CA ALA A 486 -40.92 -7.38 20.74
C ALA A 486 -39.99 -8.49 20.21
N LEU A 487 -39.82 -8.57 18.89
CA LEU A 487 -38.93 -9.55 18.27
C LEU A 487 -37.48 -9.41 18.75
N ALA A 488 -36.95 -8.19 18.85
CA ALA A 488 -35.60 -7.96 19.36
C ALA A 488 -35.48 -8.45 20.81
N ARG A 489 -36.45 -8.13 21.68
CA ARG A 489 -36.48 -8.59 23.08
C ARG A 489 -36.58 -10.11 23.19
N ASP A 490 -37.39 -10.76 22.36
CA ASP A 490 -37.58 -12.22 22.37
C ASP A 490 -36.28 -12.94 21.95
N LEU A 491 -35.60 -12.41 20.93
CA LEU A 491 -34.29 -12.91 20.49
C LEU A 491 -33.21 -12.72 21.57
N GLU A 492 -33.17 -11.53 22.18
CA GLU A 492 -32.24 -11.24 23.28
C GLU A 492 -32.50 -12.15 24.50
N HIS A 493 -33.76 -12.44 24.85
CA HIS A 493 -34.12 -13.42 25.89
C HIS A 493 -33.69 -14.85 25.55
N ALA A 494 -33.63 -15.20 24.26
CA ALA A 494 -33.10 -16.48 23.80
C ALA A 494 -31.57 -16.53 23.75
N GLY A 495 -30.87 -15.47 24.21
CA GLY A 495 -29.42 -15.36 24.18
C GLY A 495 -28.83 -15.01 22.81
N VAL A 496 -29.66 -14.58 21.86
CA VAL A 496 -29.21 -14.13 20.54
C VAL A 496 -28.83 -12.66 20.62
N GLU A 497 -27.66 -12.33 20.10
CA GLU A 497 -27.19 -10.95 20.08
C GLU A 497 -27.82 -10.18 18.92
N VAL A 498 -28.53 -9.10 19.21
CA VAL A 498 -29.30 -8.33 18.23
C VAL A 498 -28.78 -6.92 18.02
N LEU A 499 -28.56 -6.55 16.76
CA LEU A 499 -28.50 -5.15 16.32
C LEU A 499 -29.88 -4.76 15.78
N TYR A 500 -30.49 -3.72 16.33
CA TYR A 500 -31.82 -3.27 15.96
C TYR A 500 -31.76 -1.90 15.27
N ASP A 501 -32.09 -1.85 13.97
CA ASP A 501 -32.17 -0.63 13.17
C ASP A 501 -33.52 0.08 13.32
N ASP A 502 -33.60 0.87 14.39
CA ASP A 502 -34.73 1.71 14.76
C ASP A 502 -34.67 3.13 14.16
N ARG A 503 -33.70 3.43 13.29
CA ARG A 503 -33.52 4.76 12.69
C ARG A 503 -34.69 5.15 11.79
N GLU A 504 -34.97 6.44 11.68
CA GLU A 504 -35.91 6.98 10.69
C GLU A 504 -35.23 7.18 9.33
N GLU A 505 -34.84 6.07 8.70
CA GLU A 505 -34.10 6.04 7.44
C GLU A 505 -34.83 5.23 6.37
N THR A 506 -34.50 5.50 5.09
CA THR A 506 -35.10 4.74 3.98
C THR A 506 -34.69 3.27 4.02
N ALA A 507 -35.58 2.38 3.56
CA ALA A 507 -35.29 0.94 3.52
C ALA A 507 -33.97 0.63 2.78
N GLY A 508 -33.70 1.34 1.68
CA GLY A 508 -32.47 1.18 0.90
C GLY A 508 -31.20 1.49 1.71
N VAL A 509 -31.20 2.57 2.49
CA VAL A 509 -30.06 2.93 3.37
C VAL A 509 -29.89 1.88 4.46
N LYS A 510 -30.99 1.48 5.13
CA LYS A 510 -30.94 0.44 6.17
C LYS A 510 -30.39 -0.88 5.63
N PHE A 511 -30.83 -1.30 4.45
CA PHE A 511 -30.32 -2.52 3.81
C PHE A 511 -28.86 -2.39 3.39
N ALA A 512 -28.43 -1.24 2.87
CA ALA A 512 -27.05 -1.01 2.49
C ALA A 512 -26.11 -1.04 3.71
N ASP A 513 -26.50 -0.39 4.82
CA ASP A 513 -25.74 -0.44 6.07
C ASP A 513 -25.69 -1.85 6.64
N ALA A 514 -26.81 -2.56 6.62
CA ALA A 514 -26.89 -3.96 7.03
C ALA A 514 -26.04 -4.87 6.13
N ASP A 515 -25.92 -4.59 4.83
CA ASP A 515 -25.08 -5.35 3.89
C ASP A 515 -23.59 -5.06 4.11
N LEU A 516 -23.25 -3.81 4.47
CA LEU A 516 -21.89 -3.37 4.66
C LEU A 516 -21.25 -3.96 5.93
N SER A 517 -22.03 -3.99 7.02
CA SER A 517 -21.59 -4.44 8.36
C SER A 517 -21.83 -5.94 8.63
N CYS A 518 -22.29 -6.70 7.62
CA CYS A 518 -23.31 -7.75 7.75
C CYS A 518 -23.03 -8.97 8.63
N GLU A 519 -24.14 -9.43 9.21
CA GLU A 519 -24.37 -10.61 10.04
C GLU A 519 -25.20 -11.64 9.24
N ARG A 520 -25.03 -12.95 9.48
CA ARG A 520 -25.57 -14.01 8.60
C ARG A 520 -27.11 -14.10 8.50
N GLY A 521 -27.89 -13.32 9.26
CA GLY A 521 -29.36 -13.36 9.23
C GLY A 521 -30.03 -11.98 9.33
N ARG A 522 -31.00 -11.72 8.43
CA ARG A 522 -31.96 -10.61 8.51
C ARG A 522 -33.35 -11.13 8.84
N ILE A 523 -34.06 -10.43 9.72
CA ILE A 523 -35.47 -10.70 10.03
C ILE A 523 -36.26 -9.38 9.99
N HIS A 524 -37.32 -9.32 9.18
CA HIS A 524 -38.22 -8.16 9.10
C HIS A 524 -39.68 -8.60 9.27
N PRO A 525 -40.46 -7.95 10.17
CA PRO A 525 -41.90 -8.18 10.26
C PRO A 525 -42.62 -7.58 9.04
N ALA A 526 -43.44 -8.36 8.34
CA ALA A 526 -44.29 -7.86 7.26
C ALA A 526 -45.64 -7.35 7.79
N ARG A 527 -46.40 -6.61 6.96
CA ARG A 527 -47.73 -6.06 7.32
C ARG A 527 -48.78 -7.11 7.74
N ASP A 528 -48.55 -8.39 7.44
CA ASP A 528 -49.34 -9.49 8.01
C ASP A 528 -48.78 -9.87 9.39
N ARG A 529 -49.63 -9.76 10.42
CA ARG A 529 -49.30 -9.89 11.85
C ARG A 529 -48.60 -11.20 12.26
N ASP A 530 -48.49 -12.19 11.37
CA ASP A 530 -47.94 -13.54 11.64
C ASP A 530 -46.77 -13.99 10.74
N ARG A 531 -46.20 -13.14 9.86
CA ARG A 531 -45.05 -13.54 9.00
C ARG A 531 -43.86 -12.58 9.05
N ALA A 532 -42.77 -13.06 9.65
CA ALA A 532 -41.44 -12.46 9.50
C ALA A 532 -40.73 -13.05 8.27
N ASP A 533 -40.25 -12.21 7.35
CA ASP A 533 -39.40 -12.65 6.23
C ASP A 533 -37.96 -12.84 6.74
N ARG A 534 -37.41 -14.04 6.53
CA ARG A 534 -36.05 -14.42 6.95
C ARG A 534 -35.16 -14.48 5.72
N ARG A 535 -34.19 -13.57 5.62
CA ARG A 535 -33.17 -13.62 4.57
C ARG A 535 -31.82 -13.98 5.17
N ARG A 536 -31.23 -15.08 4.69
CA ARG A 536 -29.85 -15.46 5.00
C ARG A 536 -28.94 -14.96 3.88
N ARG A 537 -27.78 -14.41 4.23
CA ARG A 537 -26.71 -14.21 3.24
C ARG A 537 -26.01 -15.56 3.07
N PRO A 538 -25.98 -16.14 1.85
CA PRO A 538 -25.37 -17.44 1.65
C PRO A 538 -23.87 -17.38 2.00
N ALA A 539 -23.39 -18.38 2.74
CA ALA A 539 -21.97 -18.60 2.87
C ALA A 539 -21.45 -19.05 1.49
N GLY A 540 -20.47 -18.34 0.93
CA GLY A 540 -19.76 -18.82 -0.24
C GLY A 540 -19.09 -20.15 0.11
N SER A 541 -19.70 -21.26 -0.27
CA SER A 541 -19.16 -22.60 -0.05
C SER A 541 -18.21 -22.96 -1.20
N GLY A 542 -16.91 -22.92 -0.94
CA GLY A 542 -15.96 -23.73 -1.68
C GLY A 542 -15.96 -25.15 -1.12
N VAL A 543 -16.59 -26.09 -1.83
CA VAL A 543 -16.30 -27.54 -1.73
C VAL A 543 -16.49 -28.16 -3.12
N ILE A 544 -15.47 -28.91 -3.54
CA ILE A 544 -15.36 -29.64 -4.80
C ILE A 544 -16.33 -30.84 -4.79
N GLY A 545 -17.13 -30.99 -5.86
CA GLY A 545 -18.02 -32.13 -6.09
C GLY A 545 -18.56 -32.13 -7.51
N ASP A 546 -18.55 -33.30 -8.15
CA ASP A 546 -18.49 -33.58 -9.58
C ASP A 546 -19.77 -33.29 -10.40
N GLY A 547 -19.57 -33.02 -11.71
CA GLY A 547 -20.55 -33.22 -12.79
C GLY A 547 -21.71 -32.24 -12.98
N MET A 548 -21.51 -31.15 -13.75
CA MET A 548 -22.48 -30.71 -14.79
C MET A 548 -21.92 -29.58 -15.69
N GLN A 549 -22.43 -29.54 -16.92
CA GLN A 549 -21.95 -28.81 -18.11
C GLN A 549 -21.67 -27.30 -17.94
N LYS A 550 -20.56 -26.87 -18.56
CA LYS A 550 -20.09 -25.48 -18.68
C LYS A 550 -21.13 -24.59 -19.40
N LYS A 551 -21.62 -23.54 -18.71
CA LYS A 551 -22.01 -22.26 -19.32
C LYS A 551 -20.96 -21.19 -18.98
N PRO A 552 -20.73 -20.17 -19.83
CA PRO A 552 -19.70 -19.18 -19.58
C PRO A 552 -20.02 -18.40 -18.30
N ARG A 553 -19.01 -18.27 -17.43
CA ARG A 553 -19.06 -17.49 -16.19
C ARG A 553 -19.22 -16.01 -16.53
N ASP A 554 -20.23 -15.37 -15.95
CA ASP A 554 -20.32 -13.91 -15.87
C ASP A 554 -19.12 -13.37 -15.09
N VAL A 555 -18.40 -12.46 -15.73
CA VAL A 555 -17.17 -11.84 -15.22
C VAL A 555 -17.54 -10.83 -14.13
N THR A 556 -16.98 -10.98 -12.94
CA THR A 556 -17.20 -10.10 -11.79
C THR A 556 -16.60 -8.70 -12.00
N PRO A 557 -17.18 -7.62 -11.41
CA PRO A 557 -16.71 -6.25 -11.60
C PRO A 557 -15.26 -5.97 -11.14
N ALA A 558 -14.76 -6.68 -10.12
CA ALA A 558 -13.40 -6.52 -9.60
C ALA A 558 -12.30 -6.95 -10.61
N VAL A 559 -12.57 -7.99 -11.40
CA VAL A 559 -11.69 -8.41 -12.52
C VAL A 559 -11.72 -7.39 -13.66
N ARG A 560 -12.82 -6.63 -13.77
CA ARG A 560 -12.93 -5.51 -14.71
C ARG A 560 -12.05 -4.32 -14.28
N GLU A 561 -11.91 -4.04 -12.98
CA GLU A 561 -11.11 -2.90 -12.46
C GLU A 561 -9.59 -3.08 -12.59
N ASP A 562 -9.04 -4.27 -12.31
CA ASP A 562 -7.61 -4.56 -12.54
C ASP A 562 -7.26 -4.53 -14.04
N ARG A 563 -8.19 -5.05 -14.87
CA ARG A 563 -8.09 -4.93 -16.33
C ARG A 563 -8.20 -3.47 -16.76
N GLU A 564 -9.04 -2.66 -16.11
CA GLU A 564 -9.19 -1.23 -16.40
C GLU A 564 -7.98 -0.37 -16.01
N ARG A 565 -7.27 -0.68 -14.90
CA ARG A 565 -6.01 -0.01 -14.55
C ARG A 565 -4.89 -0.35 -15.53
N SER A 566 -4.81 -1.61 -15.96
CA SER A 566 -3.93 -2.05 -17.05
C SER A 566 -4.27 -1.35 -18.38
N LEU A 567 -5.58 -1.26 -18.71
CA LEU A 567 -6.08 -0.56 -19.90
C LEU A 567 -5.85 0.97 -19.83
N GLU A 568 -5.92 1.61 -18.66
CA GLU A 568 -5.60 3.04 -18.50
C GLU A 568 -4.15 3.36 -18.76
N ALA A 569 -3.22 2.47 -18.40
CA ALA A 569 -1.82 2.60 -18.76
C ALA A 569 -1.63 2.51 -20.29
N THR A 570 -2.37 1.63 -20.98
CA THR A 570 -2.35 1.50 -22.45
C THR A 570 -2.94 2.72 -23.17
N LEU A 571 -3.88 3.44 -22.53
CA LEU A 571 -4.50 4.65 -23.12
C LEU A 571 -3.56 5.87 -23.11
N ARG A 572 -2.54 5.90 -22.26
CA ARG A 572 -1.59 7.02 -22.20
C ARG A 572 -0.66 7.02 -23.42
N PRO A 573 -0.33 8.19 -24.00
CA PRO A 573 0.65 8.28 -25.08
C PRO A 573 2.06 7.93 -24.58
N GLN A 574 2.88 7.36 -25.45
CA GLN A 574 4.27 6.97 -25.15
C GLN A 574 5.28 7.86 -25.89
N ARG A 575 4.92 8.40 -27.05
CA ARG A 575 5.77 9.21 -27.92
C ARG A 575 5.20 10.60 -28.19
N LEU A 576 6.06 11.54 -28.58
CA LEU A 576 5.68 12.89 -28.99
C LEU A 576 5.05 12.96 -30.39
N SER A 577 4.84 11.84 -31.09
CA SER A 577 4.24 11.80 -32.42
C SER A 577 2.82 12.36 -32.42
N ASP A 578 2.40 12.97 -33.53
CA ASP A 578 1.10 13.64 -33.65
C ASP A 578 -0.09 12.67 -33.55
N ASP A 579 0.14 11.38 -33.80
CA ASP A 579 -0.83 10.30 -33.64
C ASP A 579 -0.94 9.75 -32.21
N GLU A 580 0.02 10.07 -31.33
CA GLU A 580 0.02 9.62 -29.93
C GLU A 580 -0.25 10.77 -28.96
N TYR A 581 0.66 11.75 -28.91
CA TYR A 581 0.48 12.94 -28.08
C TYR A 581 -0.23 14.02 -28.91
N ILE A 582 -1.56 13.98 -28.84
CA ILE A 582 -2.43 14.88 -29.60
C ILE A 582 -2.43 16.27 -28.94
N ASN A 583 -2.50 17.33 -29.76
CA ASN A 583 -2.47 18.75 -29.35
C ASN A 583 -1.08 19.21 -28.81
N GLN A 584 -0.99 20.45 -28.34
CA GLN A 584 0.19 21.07 -27.74
C GLN A 584 1.37 21.21 -28.72
N ASP A 585 1.10 21.53 -29.99
CA ASP A 585 2.10 21.47 -31.06
C ASP A 585 3.34 22.33 -30.79
N LYS A 586 3.16 23.53 -30.21
CA LYS A 586 4.27 24.40 -29.79
C LYS A 586 5.12 23.80 -28.67
N VAL A 587 4.50 23.08 -27.72
CA VAL A 587 5.23 22.41 -26.63
C VAL A 587 5.96 21.19 -27.18
N LYS A 588 5.32 20.39 -28.04
CA LYS A 588 5.94 19.25 -28.71
C LYS A 588 7.15 19.65 -29.55
N SER A 589 7.05 20.70 -30.37
CA SER A 589 8.15 21.16 -31.22
C SER A 589 9.36 21.58 -30.38
N ASN A 590 9.12 22.33 -29.30
CA ASN A 590 10.19 22.82 -28.44
C ASN A 590 10.81 21.69 -27.61
N LEU A 591 10.02 20.75 -27.09
CA LEU A 591 10.52 19.57 -26.37
C LEU A 591 11.33 18.65 -27.28
N ARG A 592 10.92 18.45 -28.54
CA ARG A 592 11.70 17.65 -29.51
C ARG A 592 13.12 18.23 -29.67
N ILE A 593 13.23 19.55 -29.86
CA ILE A 593 14.52 20.24 -29.96
C ILE A 593 15.38 20.02 -28.70
N LEU A 594 14.80 20.21 -27.51
CA LEU A 594 15.55 20.04 -26.25
C LEU A 594 16.00 18.59 -26.04
N ILE A 595 15.14 17.61 -26.32
CA ILE A 595 15.44 16.18 -26.19
C ILE A 595 16.53 15.77 -27.19
N GLU A 596 16.44 16.20 -28.45
CA GLU A 596 17.47 15.92 -29.47
C GLU A 596 18.81 16.54 -29.09
N ALA A 597 18.81 17.79 -28.61
CA ALA A 597 20.03 18.46 -28.19
C ALA A 597 20.66 17.81 -26.94
N SER A 598 19.85 17.38 -25.97
CA SER A 598 20.30 16.65 -24.77
C SER A 598 20.91 15.30 -25.15
N LYS A 599 20.26 14.53 -26.02
CA LYS A 599 20.78 13.26 -26.55
C LYS A 599 22.10 13.44 -27.29
N ALA A 600 22.21 14.47 -28.13
CA ALA A 600 23.43 14.73 -28.88
C ALA A 600 24.63 15.08 -27.97
N ARG A 601 24.38 15.72 -26.82
CA ARG A 601 25.42 16.04 -25.82
C ARG A 601 25.71 14.88 -24.86
N GLY A 602 24.83 13.88 -24.76
CA GLY A 602 24.94 12.83 -23.74
C GLY A 602 24.74 13.35 -22.32
N GLU A 603 23.98 14.43 -22.16
CA GLU A 603 23.69 15.06 -20.87
C GLU A 603 22.19 14.96 -20.55
N PRO A 604 21.79 14.95 -19.26
CA PRO A 604 20.37 15.00 -18.91
C PRO A 604 19.69 16.22 -19.51
N LEU A 605 18.40 16.08 -19.76
CA LEU A 605 17.54 17.19 -20.16
C LEU A 605 17.49 18.21 -19.01
N GLU A 606 17.45 19.50 -19.35
CA GLU A 606 17.20 20.54 -18.37
C GLU A 606 15.91 20.28 -17.59
N HIS A 607 15.86 20.72 -16.32
CA HIS A 607 14.66 20.55 -15.50
C HIS A 607 13.45 21.23 -16.16
N VAL A 608 12.32 20.52 -16.22
CA VAL A 608 11.10 20.95 -16.92
C VAL A 608 9.97 21.23 -15.95
N ALA A 609 9.40 22.44 -16.00
CA ALA A 609 8.14 22.75 -15.33
C ALA A 609 6.96 22.62 -16.31
N LEU A 610 5.98 21.79 -15.95
CA LEU A 610 4.73 21.63 -16.68
C LEU A 610 3.59 22.26 -15.89
N TYR A 611 2.89 23.24 -16.47
CA TYR A 611 1.74 23.84 -15.80
C TYR A 611 0.52 23.96 -16.70
N GLY A 612 -0.66 23.93 -16.10
CA GLY A 612 -1.92 24.02 -16.83
C GLY A 612 -3.06 23.31 -16.09
N PRO A 613 -4.30 23.40 -16.59
CA PRO A 613 -5.47 22.83 -15.94
C PRO A 613 -5.34 21.32 -15.63
N PRO A 614 -6.10 20.79 -14.66
CA PRO A 614 -6.12 19.35 -14.40
C PRO A 614 -6.60 18.57 -15.64
N GLY A 615 -6.04 17.38 -15.86
CA GLY A 615 -6.52 16.47 -16.91
C GLY A 615 -6.00 16.74 -18.34
N VAL A 616 -5.19 17.77 -18.57
CA VAL A 616 -4.60 18.11 -19.90
C VAL A 616 -3.39 17.25 -20.32
N GLY A 617 -2.91 16.36 -19.45
CA GLY A 617 -1.85 15.40 -19.82
C GLY A 617 -0.45 15.68 -19.25
N LYS A 618 -0.30 16.51 -18.20
CA LYS A 618 1.00 16.78 -17.54
C LYS A 618 1.77 15.51 -17.18
N THR A 619 1.13 14.58 -16.45
CA THR A 619 1.72 13.28 -16.08
C THR A 619 2.06 12.45 -17.32
N SER A 620 1.22 12.47 -18.36
CA SER A 620 1.48 11.75 -19.61
C SER A 620 2.69 12.32 -20.35
N LEU A 621 2.84 13.64 -20.38
CA LEU A 621 3.98 14.29 -21.02
C LEU A 621 5.29 14.00 -20.29
N ALA A 622 5.28 13.91 -18.96
CA ALA A 622 6.46 13.50 -18.20
C ALA A 622 6.91 12.08 -18.56
N ASN A 623 5.97 11.14 -18.69
CA ASN A 623 6.27 9.78 -19.15
C ASN A 623 6.80 9.76 -20.58
N VAL A 624 6.22 10.56 -21.48
CA VAL A 624 6.69 10.71 -22.86
C VAL A 624 8.11 11.28 -22.91
N ILE A 625 8.43 12.28 -22.08
CA ILE A 625 9.79 12.85 -21.98
C ILE A 625 10.80 11.75 -21.61
N ALA A 626 10.51 10.95 -20.57
CA ALA A 626 11.39 9.87 -20.14
C ALA A 626 11.53 8.78 -21.22
N HIS A 627 10.43 8.37 -21.86
CA HIS A 627 10.44 7.40 -22.95
C HIS A 627 11.23 7.90 -24.16
N GLU A 628 11.06 9.16 -24.56
CA GLU A 628 11.83 9.76 -25.65
C GLU A 628 13.31 9.82 -25.28
N LEU A 629 13.68 10.19 -24.05
CA LEU A 629 15.08 10.18 -23.59
C LEU A 629 15.68 8.77 -23.47
N GLY A 630 14.86 7.72 -23.39
CA GLY A 630 15.30 6.33 -23.23
C GLY A 630 15.77 6.01 -21.81
N VAL A 631 15.24 6.73 -20.82
CA VAL A 631 15.62 6.64 -19.40
C VAL A 631 14.41 6.27 -18.53
N PRO A 632 14.63 5.64 -17.36
CA PRO A 632 13.54 5.37 -16.43
C PRO A 632 12.91 6.66 -15.88
N ILE A 633 11.70 6.54 -15.32
CA ILE A 633 10.99 7.63 -14.65
C ILE A 633 10.59 7.22 -13.24
N ARG A 634 10.96 8.05 -12.26
CA ARG A 634 10.55 7.96 -10.87
C ARG A 634 9.41 8.93 -10.62
N ILE A 635 8.22 8.43 -10.30
CA ILE A 635 7.01 9.24 -10.10
C ILE A 635 6.74 9.41 -8.60
N THR A 636 6.49 10.65 -8.17
CA THR A 636 6.04 11.00 -6.82
C THR A 636 5.12 12.24 -6.89
N SER A 637 4.60 12.69 -5.75
CA SER A 637 3.83 13.94 -5.64
C SER A 637 4.39 14.83 -4.53
N GLY A 638 4.23 16.14 -4.66
CA GLY A 638 4.64 17.12 -3.66
C GLY A 638 4.07 16.83 -2.28
N PRO A 639 2.76 16.52 -2.13
CA PRO A 639 2.18 16.17 -0.83
C PRO A 639 2.72 14.88 -0.22
N ALA A 640 3.24 13.95 -1.02
CA ALA A 640 3.81 12.70 -0.51
C ALA A 640 5.22 12.87 0.08
N ILE A 641 5.82 14.05 -0.06
CA ILE A 641 7.16 14.37 0.44
C ILE A 641 7.01 15.35 1.60
N GLU A 642 6.97 14.82 2.82
CA GLU A 642 6.70 15.61 4.03
C GLU A 642 7.98 16.14 4.67
N ARG A 643 9.09 15.41 4.54
CA ARG A 643 10.37 15.71 5.21
C ARG A 643 11.54 15.67 4.24
N ALA A 644 12.62 16.37 4.59
CA ALA A 644 13.87 16.38 3.81
C ALA A 644 14.44 14.96 3.59
N GLY A 645 14.24 14.06 4.55
CA GLY A 645 14.65 12.65 4.45
C GLY A 645 13.93 11.87 3.33
N ASP A 646 12.66 12.20 3.07
CA ASP A 646 11.86 11.53 2.03
C ASP A 646 12.39 11.92 0.64
N LEU A 647 12.67 13.22 0.44
CA LEU A 647 13.30 13.72 -0.77
C LEU A 647 14.73 13.17 -0.93
N ALA A 648 15.50 13.14 0.16
CA ALA A 648 16.85 12.58 0.17
C ALA A 648 16.87 11.13 -0.30
N ALA A 649 15.97 10.29 0.23
CA ALA A 649 15.86 8.88 -0.16
C ALA A 649 15.46 8.69 -1.63
N ILE A 650 14.67 9.61 -2.19
CA ILE A 650 14.34 9.57 -3.62
C ILE A 650 15.58 9.95 -4.45
N LEU A 651 16.21 11.07 -4.13
CA LEU A 651 17.33 11.62 -4.89
C LEU A 651 18.57 10.71 -4.86
N THR A 652 18.88 10.09 -3.72
CA THR A 652 20.06 9.21 -3.59
C THR A 652 19.91 7.87 -4.31
N ASN A 653 18.68 7.46 -4.64
CA ASN A 653 18.40 6.21 -5.34
C ASN A 653 18.21 6.39 -6.86
N LEU A 654 18.26 7.63 -7.38
CA LEU A 654 18.14 7.89 -8.80
C LEU A 654 19.32 7.28 -9.57
N GLN A 655 19.06 6.82 -10.79
CA GLN A 655 20.10 6.42 -11.74
C GLN A 655 20.59 7.64 -12.54
N PRO A 656 21.84 7.62 -13.06
CA PRO A 656 22.32 8.67 -13.96
C PRO A 656 21.40 8.84 -15.18
N GLY A 657 20.94 10.07 -15.40
CA GLY A 657 20.02 10.44 -16.48
C GLY A 657 18.54 10.14 -16.21
N GLU A 658 18.18 9.55 -15.07
CA GLU A 658 16.79 9.23 -14.72
C GLU A 658 15.92 10.50 -14.61
N VAL A 659 14.64 10.37 -14.98
CA VAL A 659 13.66 11.45 -14.83
C VAL A 659 12.95 11.30 -13.48
N LEU A 660 13.09 12.30 -12.60
CA LEU A 660 12.25 12.44 -11.41
C LEU A 660 11.04 13.31 -11.73
N PHE A 661 9.84 12.75 -11.63
CA PHE A 661 8.58 13.48 -11.80
C PHE A 661 7.90 13.74 -10.47
N ILE A 662 7.64 15.01 -10.15
CA ILE A 662 6.91 15.43 -8.95
C ILE A 662 5.59 16.10 -9.40
N ASP A 663 4.47 15.41 -9.20
CA ASP A 663 3.14 16.00 -9.43
C ASP A 663 2.77 16.93 -8.27
N GLU A 664 2.00 17.98 -8.55
CA GLU A 664 1.70 19.04 -7.58
C GLU A 664 2.95 19.55 -6.82
N VAL A 665 4.03 19.80 -7.54
CA VAL A 665 5.34 20.24 -7.00
C VAL A 665 5.23 21.52 -6.15
N HIS A 666 4.19 22.32 -6.37
CA HIS A 666 3.88 23.51 -5.59
C HIS A 666 3.39 23.23 -4.16
N ARG A 667 3.07 21.98 -3.84
CA ARG A 667 2.65 21.54 -2.49
C ARG A 667 3.82 21.00 -1.66
N LEU A 668 5.06 21.09 -2.14
CA LEU A 668 6.24 20.74 -1.36
C LEU A 668 6.35 21.66 -0.13
N PRO A 669 6.64 21.10 1.07
CA PRO A 669 6.98 21.93 2.22
C PRO A 669 8.20 22.79 1.92
N ARG A 670 8.20 24.05 2.37
CA ARG A 670 9.29 25.01 2.08
C ARG A 670 10.67 24.51 2.51
N LEU A 671 10.75 23.78 3.62
CA LEU A 671 12.00 23.16 4.09
C LEU A 671 12.51 22.07 3.14
N VAL A 672 11.61 21.32 2.51
CA VAL A 672 11.94 20.29 1.51
C VAL A 672 12.35 20.94 0.20
N GLU A 673 11.65 22.01 -0.19
CA GLU A 673 11.97 22.82 -1.36
C GLU A 673 13.39 23.38 -1.30
N GLU A 674 13.82 23.88 -0.13
CA GLU A 674 15.18 24.39 0.09
C GLU A 674 16.27 23.32 -0.06
N VAL A 675 15.96 22.07 0.30
CA VAL A 675 16.86 20.93 0.10
C VAL A 675 16.96 20.53 -1.38
N LEU A 676 15.95 20.85 -2.18
CA LEU A 676 15.93 20.55 -3.62
C LEU A 676 16.82 21.50 -4.44
N TYR A 677 17.10 22.72 -3.96
CA TYR A 677 17.88 23.71 -4.74
C TYR A 677 19.30 23.23 -5.08
N PRO A 678 20.13 22.77 -4.13
CA PRO A 678 21.48 22.29 -4.45
C PRO A 678 21.43 21.02 -5.31
N ALA A 679 20.37 20.22 -5.18
CA ALA A 679 20.17 19.01 -5.96
C ALA A 679 19.89 19.32 -7.44
N MET A 680 19.19 20.43 -7.73
CA MET A 680 18.94 20.89 -9.10
C MET A 680 20.14 21.64 -9.70
N ASP A 681 20.80 22.49 -8.93
CA ASP A 681 21.84 23.39 -9.46
C ASP A 681 23.18 22.67 -9.71
N VAL A 682 23.61 21.88 -8.73
CA VAL A 682 24.96 21.31 -8.69
C VAL A 682 24.97 19.80 -8.45
N TYR A 683 23.79 19.16 -8.44
CA TYR A 683 23.63 17.74 -8.17
C TYR A 683 24.28 17.32 -6.85
N GLN A 684 24.03 18.09 -5.79
CA GLN A 684 24.49 17.77 -4.44
C GLN A 684 23.33 17.83 -3.46
N LEU A 685 23.41 17.00 -2.42
CA LEU A 685 22.45 16.97 -1.33
C LEU A 685 23.16 17.27 -0.01
N ASP A 686 22.74 18.35 0.65
CA ASP A 686 23.29 18.76 1.94
C ASP A 686 22.48 18.11 3.08
N ILE A 687 23.09 17.19 3.83
CA ILE A 687 22.47 16.52 4.98
C ILE A 687 23.10 17.04 6.27
N ILE A 688 22.28 17.56 7.18
CA ILE A 688 22.74 18.01 8.50
C ILE A 688 22.71 16.82 9.47
N ILE A 689 23.89 16.48 10.03
CA ILE A 689 24.07 15.39 10.99
C ILE A 689 24.31 15.99 12.38
N GLY A 690 23.45 15.62 13.34
CA GLY A 690 23.49 16.11 14.72
C GLY A 690 22.49 17.22 15.02
N LYS A 691 22.38 17.64 16.30
CA LYS A 691 21.51 18.73 16.76
C LYS A 691 22.33 19.74 17.58
N GLY A 692 21.98 21.02 17.49
CA GLY A 692 22.63 22.10 18.25
C GLY A 692 23.96 22.58 17.64
N PRO A 693 24.83 23.26 18.43
CA PRO A 693 26.06 23.89 17.94
C PRO A 693 27.11 22.93 17.34
N GLY A 694 26.95 21.61 17.54
CA GLY A 694 27.83 20.56 17.02
C GLY A 694 27.36 19.91 15.71
N ALA A 695 26.27 20.38 15.11
CA ALA A 695 25.75 19.82 13.86
C ALA A 695 26.74 20.03 12.70
N ARG A 696 26.99 18.97 11.91
CA ARG A 696 27.87 18.99 10.74
C ARG A 696 27.07 18.77 9.48
N THR A 697 27.31 19.57 8.45
CA THR A 697 26.70 19.38 7.12
C THR A 697 27.57 18.44 6.30
N LEU A 698 27.01 17.28 5.94
CA LEU A 698 27.59 16.33 5.00
C LEU A 698 27.03 16.61 3.60
N ARG A 699 27.91 16.87 2.62
CA ARG A 699 27.51 17.01 1.22
C ARG A 699 27.61 15.67 0.51
N LEU A 700 26.49 15.18 -0.01
CA LEU A 700 26.43 13.95 -0.79
C LEU A 700 26.32 14.29 -2.28
N PRO A 701 27.19 13.73 -3.15
CA PRO A 701 27.01 13.87 -4.59
C PRO A 701 25.78 13.08 -5.05
N LEU A 702 25.00 13.66 -5.95
CA LEU A 702 23.88 13.02 -6.62
C LEU A 702 24.24 12.68 -8.06
N PRO A 703 23.66 11.60 -8.63
CA PRO A 703 23.73 11.37 -10.07
C PRO A 703 23.04 12.52 -10.79
N ARG A 704 23.51 12.88 -11.99
CA ARG A 704 22.83 13.89 -12.80
C ARG A 704 21.45 13.35 -13.21
N PHE A 705 20.39 14.11 -13.00
CA PHE A 705 19.01 13.70 -13.26
C PHE A 705 18.20 14.85 -13.86
N THR A 706 17.07 14.52 -14.50
CA THR A 706 16.11 15.53 -14.96
C THR A 706 14.93 15.57 -14.00
N LEU A 707 14.55 16.77 -13.55
CA LEU A 707 13.37 16.99 -12.71
C LEU A 707 12.23 17.48 -13.61
N VAL A 708 11.09 16.81 -13.57
CA VAL A 708 9.86 17.27 -14.22
C VAL A 708 8.84 17.59 -13.13
N GLY A 709 8.60 18.89 -12.90
CA GLY A 709 7.63 19.36 -11.91
C GLY A 709 6.29 19.69 -12.57
N ALA A 710 5.19 19.12 -12.09
CA ALA A 710 3.84 19.46 -12.55
C ALA A 710 3.06 20.30 -11.53
N THR A 711 2.32 21.30 -12.01
CA THR A 711 1.44 22.12 -11.16
C THR A 711 0.23 22.63 -11.92
N THR A 712 -0.90 22.80 -11.25
CA THR A 712 -2.05 23.54 -11.81
C THR A 712 -1.85 25.05 -11.77
N ARG A 713 -0.97 25.55 -10.88
CA ARG A 713 -0.76 26.98 -10.62
C ARG A 713 0.73 27.28 -10.51
N ILE A 714 1.34 27.72 -11.60
CA ILE A 714 2.77 28.10 -11.60
C ILE A 714 3.10 29.24 -10.63
N GLY A 715 2.13 30.13 -10.38
CA GLY A 715 2.26 31.23 -9.43
C GLY A 715 2.50 30.80 -7.98
N ARG A 716 2.13 29.56 -7.61
CA ARG A 716 2.35 29.01 -6.25
C ARG A 716 3.76 28.47 -6.02
N LEU A 717 4.56 28.29 -7.07
CA LEU A 717 5.98 27.92 -6.91
C LEU A 717 6.75 29.12 -6.34
N SER A 718 7.69 28.87 -5.44
CA SER A 718 8.61 29.93 -5.00
C SER A 718 9.41 30.46 -6.20
N SER A 719 9.88 31.72 -6.13
CA SER A 719 10.79 32.24 -7.17
C SER A 719 12.05 31.36 -7.28
N PRO A 720 12.73 31.00 -6.17
CA PRO A 720 13.93 30.16 -6.24
C PRO A 720 13.72 28.82 -6.96
N LEU A 721 12.61 28.12 -6.73
CA LEU A 721 12.34 26.85 -7.42
C LEU A 721 12.00 27.07 -8.90
N ARG A 722 11.23 28.11 -9.19
CA ARG A 722 10.79 28.43 -10.56
C ARG A 722 11.96 28.79 -11.46
N ASP A 723 12.90 29.59 -10.96
CA ASP A 723 14.06 30.07 -11.71
C ASP A 723 15.05 28.94 -12.07
N ARG A 724 14.95 27.78 -11.40
CA ARG A 724 15.79 26.59 -11.62
C ARG A 724 15.23 25.61 -12.64
N PHE A 725 14.00 25.82 -13.11
CA PHE A 725 13.47 25.08 -14.25
C PHE A 725 13.98 25.72 -15.55
N GLY A 726 14.90 25.04 -16.23
CA GLY A 726 15.47 25.52 -17.51
C GLY A 726 14.43 25.62 -18.63
N ALA A 727 13.38 24.80 -18.58
CA ALA A 727 12.26 24.89 -19.51
C ALA A 727 10.91 24.90 -18.78
N THR A 728 10.04 25.84 -19.15
CA THR A 728 8.69 25.95 -18.58
C THR A 728 7.64 25.91 -19.69
N TYR A 729 6.73 24.94 -19.62
CA TYR A 729 5.68 24.74 -20.62
C TYR A 729 4.28 24.85 -20.03
N LYS A 730 3.46 25.69 -20.67
CA LYS A 730 2.02 25.76 -20.42
C LYS A 730 1.31 24.74 -21.29
N LEU A 731 0.50 23.88 -20.69
CA LEU A 731 -0.42 23.00 -21.40
C LEU A 731 -1.80 23.61 -21.45
N ASP A 732 -2.31 23.83 -22.66
CA ASP A 732 -3.62 24.41 -22.88
C ASP A 732 -4.72 23.34 -22.92
N LEU A 733 -5.99 23.75 -22.84
CA LEU A 733 -7.10 22.84 -23.03
C LEU A 733 -7.18 22.37 -24.49
N PHE A 734 -7.81 21.23 -24.70
CA PHE A 734 -7.94 20.63 -26.00
C PHE A 734 -9.15 21.20 -26.74
N GLU A 735 -8.93 21.55 -28.01
CA GLU A 735 -10.00 21.83 -28.93
C GLU A 735 -10.83 20.57 -29.20
N THR A 736 -12.10 20.76 -29.56
CA THR A 736 -13.05 19.65 -29.76
C THR A 736 -12.54 18.65 -30.81
N GLU A 737 -11.95 19.14 -31.89
CA GLU A 737 -11.37 18.30 -32.95
C GLU A 737 -10.19 17.45 -32.45
N ALA A 738 -9.35 18.01 -31.57
CA ALA A 738 -8.24 17.29 -30.96
C ALA A 738 -8.76 16.21 -29.98
N LEU A 739 -9.79 16.53 -29.19
CA LEU A 739 -10.44 15.54 -28.33
C LEU A 739 -11.14 14.43 -29.11
N GLU A 740 -11.71 14.73 -30.27
CA GLU A 740 -12.30 13.72 -31.14
C GLU A 740 -11.25 12.69 -31.58
N LYS A 741 -10.05 13.16 -31.95
CA LYS A 741 -8.91 12.27 -32.25
C LYS A 741 -8.53 11.42 -31.02
N VAL A 742 -8.52 12.00 -29.82
CA VAL A 742 -8.27 11.26 -28.56
C VAL A 742 -9.32 10.17 -28.35
N VAL A 743 -10.62 10.50 -28.49
CA VAL A 743 -11.73 9.55 -28.32
C VAL A 743 -11.62 8.41 -29.32
N ARG A 744 -11.35 8.69 -30.59
CA ARG A 744 -11.19 7.66 -31.64
C ARG A 744 -9.98 6.76 -31.39
N ARG A 745 -8.84 7.33 -30.98
CA ARG A 745 -7.64 6.56 -30.60
C ARG A 745 -7.96 5.64 -29.43
N SER A 746 -8.55 6.18 -28.37
CA SER A 746 -8.94 5.42 -27.18
C SER A 746 -9.96 4.33 -27.50
N ALA A 747 -10.92 4.60 -28.38
CA ALA A 747 -11.91 3.61 -28.81
C ALA A 747 -11.24 2.44 -29.55
N ARG A 748 -10.27 2.72 -30.42
CA ARG A 748 -9.46 1.69 -31.11
C ARG A 748 -8.70 0.81 -30.11
N ILE A 749 -8.04 1.42 -29.12
CA ILE A 749 -7.29 0.70 -28.08
C ILE A 749 -8.24 -0.17 -27.23
N LEU A 750 -9.45 0.32 -26.95
CA LEU A 750 -10.46 -0.38 -26.16
C LEU A 750 -11.29 -1.39 -26.98
N GLY A 751 -11.08 -1.50 -28.30
CA GLY A 751 -11.86 -2.37 -29.17
C GLY A 751 -13.33 -1.97 -29.31
N VAL A 752 -13.64 -0.67 -29.24
CA VAL A 752 -15.00 -0.13 -29.32
C VAL A 752 -15.27 0.42 -30.72
N GLU A 753 -16.32 -0.07 -31.37
CA GLU A 753 -16.79 0.50 -32.64
C GLU A 753 -17.58 1.79 -32.37
N ILE A 754 -17.07 2.93 -32.86
CA ILE A 754 -17.65 4.25 -32.63
C ILE A 754 -17.79 5.03 -33.93
N GLU A 755 -18.95 5.66 -34.13
CA GLU A 755 -19.20 6.53 -35.28
C GLU A 755 -18.50 7.90 -35.12
N PRO A 756 -18.09 8.54 -36.23
CA PRO A 756 -17.55 9.90 -36.25
C PRO A 756 -18.37 10.91 -35.43
N ALA A 757 -19.67 10.95 -35.66
CA ALA A 757 -20.57 11.89 -34.99
C ALA A 757 -20.68 11.62 -33.48
N ALA A 758 -20.60 10.36 -33.05
CA ALA A 758 -20.64 9.98 -31.65
C ALA A 758 -19.33 10.35 -30.93
N ALA A 759 -18.19 10.15 -31.57
CA ALA A 759 -16.89 10.59 -31.06
C ALA A 759 -16.84 12.11 -30.88
N HIS A 760 -17.39 12.85 -31.85
CA HIS A 760 -17.52 14.31 -31.78
C HIS A 760 -18.42 14.76 -30.63
N GLU A 761 -19.56 14.09 -30.41
CA GLU A 761 -20.48 14.39 -29.31
C GLU A 761 -19.83 14.19 -27.93
N ILE A 762 -19.09 13.08 -27.75
CA ILE A 762 -18.31 12.83 -26.53
C ILE A 762 -17.25 13.91 -26.35
N ALA A 763 -16.48 14.21 -27.40
CA ALA A 763 -15.42 15.23 -27.36
C ALA A 763 -15.95 16.61 -26.95
N ARG A 764 -17.09 17.03 -27.52
CA ARG A 764 -17.72 18.32 -27.24
C ARG A 764 -18.11 18.48 -25.76
N ARG A 765 -18.51 17.40 -25.09
CA ARG A 765 -18.91 17.39 -23.67
C ARG A 765 -17.76 17.08 -22.69
N SER A 766 -16.53 17.02 -23.17
CA SER A 766 -15.36 16.60 -22.39
C SER A 766 -14.55 17.73 -21.75
N ARG A 767 -15.10 18.94 -21.72
CA ARG A 767 -14.52 20.13 -21.06
C ARG A 767 -13.07 20.45 -21.46
N GLY A 768 -12.67 20.12 -22.68
CA GLY A 768 -11.30 20.37 -23.14
C GLY A 768 -10.23 19.46 -22.52
N THR A 769 -10.59 18.35 -21.86
CA THR A 769 -9.60 17.46 -21.23
C THR A 769 -9.67 16.01 -21.74
N PRO A 770 -8.54 15.39 -22.10
CA PRO A 770 -8.47 13.96 -22.43
C PRO A 770 -8.96 13.05 -21.30
N ARG A 771 -8.74 13.43 -20.04
CA ARG A 771 -9.18 12.68 -18.86
C ARG A 771 -10.71 12.49 -18.86
N ILE A 772 -11.47 13.56 -19.11
CA ILE A 772 -12.92 13.51 -19.15
C ILE A 772 -13.39 12.80 -20.43
N ALA A 773 -12.74 13.02 -21.57
CA ALA A 773 -13.07 12.34 -22.82
C ALA A 773 -12.97 10.82 -22.72
N ASN A 774 -11.89 10.31 -22.13
CA ASN A 774 -11.72 8.87 -21.91
C ASN A 774 -12.72 8.33 -20.88
N ARG A 775 -13.06 9.10 -19.84
CA ARG A 775 -14.09 8.74 -18.87
C ARG A 775 -15.45 8.58 -19.54
N TRP A 776 -15.86 9.56 -20.35
CA TRP A 776 -17.12 9.51 -21.10
C TRP A 776 -17.15 8.37 -22.10
N LEU A 777 -16.08 8.15 -22.86
CA LEU A 777 -15.99 7.01 -23.78
C LEU A 777 -16.19 5.68 -23.06
N LYS A 778 -15.55 5.46 -21.91
CA LYS A 778 -15.71 4.22 -21.12
C LYS A 778 -17.17 4.04 -20.66
N ARG A 779 -17.79 5.10 -20.13
CA ARG A 779 -19.19 5.02 -19.65
C ARG A 779 -20.18 4.82 -20.80
N VAL A 780 -19.98 5.50 -21.92
CA VAL A 780 -20.81 5.33 -23.13
C VAL A 780 -20.65 3.93 -23.71
N ARG A 781 -19.42 3.38 -23.73
CA ARG A 781 -19.17 1.97 -24.10
C ARG A 781 -19.96 1.02 -23.21
N ASP A 782 -19.86 1.19 -21.88
CA ASP A 782 -20.54 0.29 -20.94
C ASP A 782 -22.06 0.35 -21.11
N PHE A 783 -22.60 1.54 -21.35
CA PHE A 783 -24.02 1.74 -21.66
C PHE A 783 -24.41 1.04 -22.98
N ALA A 784 -23.62 1.21 -24.03
CA ALA A 784 -23.85 0.59 -25.33
C ALA A 784 -23.78 -0.94 -25.27
N GLN A 785 -22.87 -1.51 -24.47
CA GLN A 785 -22.74 -2.96 -24.29
C GLN A 785 -23.90 -3.58 -23.51
N VAL A 786 -24.53 -2.83 -22.61
CA VAL A 786 -25.59 -3.35 -21.74
C VAL A 786 -26.97 -3.11 -22.33
N ARG A 787 -27.20 -1.97 -22.99
CA ARG A 787 -28.53 -1.55 -23.46
C ARG A 787 -28.72 -1.56 -24.97
N HIS A 788 -27.63 -1.69 -25.73
CA HIS A 788 -27.63 -1.68 -27.19
C HIS A 788 -26.78 -2.86 -27.72
N ASP A 789 -26.38 -2.83 -28.99
CA ASP A 789 -25.61 -3.87 -29.68
C ASP A 789 -24.08 -3.75 -29.49
N GLY A 790 -23.63 -2.91 -28.55
CA GLY A 790 -22.21 -2.63 -28.31
C GLY A 790 -21.58 -1.60 -29.25
N ARG A 791 -22.32 -1.09 -30.25
CA ARG A 791 -21.86 -0.03 -31.16
C ARG A 791 -22.22 1.35 -30.63
N VAL A 792 -21.27 2.28 -30.68
CA VAL A 792 -21.47 3.65 -30.18
C VAL A 792 -21.88 4.58 -31.34
N THR A 793 -23.19 4.71 -31.54
CA THR A 793 -23.80 5.67 -32.49
C THR A 793 -24.08 7.02 -31.83
N LEU A 794 -24.41 8.05 -32.62
CA LEU A 794 -24.73 9.37 -32.06
C LEU A 794 -25.92 9.33 -31.09
N ALA A 795 -26.95 8.54 -31.41
CA ALA A 795 -28.14 8.40 -30.56
C ALA A 795 -27.76 7.76 -29.20
N VAL A 796 -26.98 6.68 -29.24
CA VAL A 796 -26.51 5.97 -28.05
C VAL A 796 -25.62 6.86 -27.18
N ALA A 797 -24.71 7.63 -27.79
CA ALA A 797 -23.85 8.55 -27.06
C ALA A 797 -24.66 9.65 -26.33
N ARG A 798 -25.68 10.22 -26.98
CA ARG A 798 -26.56 11.23 -26.36
C ARG A 798 -27.39 10.66 -25.24
N GLU A 799 -27.98 9.48 -25.44
CA GLU A 799 -28.78 8.80 -24.42
C GLU A 799 -27.92 8.47 -23.20
N ALA A 800 -26.73 7.91 -23.41
CA ALA A 800 -25.81 7.57 -22.34
C ALA A 800 -25.33 8.80 -21.58
N LEU A 801 -24.96 9.89 -22.27
CA LEU A 801 -24.50 11.13 -21.62
C LEU A 801 -25.64 11.83 -20.87
N ALA A 802 -26.88 11.78 -21.38
CA ALA A 802 -28.06 12.26 -20.67
C ALA A 802 -28.34 11.44 -19.41
N ALA A 803 -28.20 10.11 -19.47
CA ALA A 803 -28.35 9.22 -18.32
C ALA A 803 -27.26 9.45 -17.24
N LEU A 804 -26.10 9.97 -17.64
CA LEU A 804 -25.02 10.42 -16.74
C LEU A 804 -25.20 11.86 -16.26
N GLU A 805 -26.33 12.49 -16.58
CA GLU A 805 -26.64 13.87 -16.22
C GLU A 805 -25.61 14.89 -16.74
N VAL A 806 -24.98 14.58 -17.88
CA VAL A 806 -24.06 15.48 -18.60
C VAL A 806 -24.81 16.21 -19.69
N ASP A 807 -24.96 17.52 -19.55
CA ASP A 807 -25.72 18.32 -20.50
C ASP A 807 -24.98 18.60 -21.82
N ASP A 808 -25.64 19.30 -22.74
CA ASP A 808 -25.10 19.65 -24.06
C ASP A 808 -23.86 20.56 -24.03
N LYS A 809 -23.59 21.21 -22.90
CA LYS A 809 -22.43 22.08 -22.63
C LYS A 809 -21.34 21.35 -21.84
N GLY A 810 -21.57 20.09 -21.50
CA GLY A 810 -20.66 19.23 -20.73
C GLY A 810 -20.71 19.48 -19.23
N LEU A 811 -21.69 20.22 -18.70
CA LEU A 811 -21.87 20.42 -17.26
C LEU A 811 -22.53 19.17 -16.66
N ASP A 812 -21.97 18.69 -15.56
CA ASP A 812 -22.56 17.58 -14.80
C ASP A 812 -23.58 18.08 -13.77
N ALA A 813 -24.10 17.18 -12.93
CA ALA A 813 -25.04 17.54 -11.89
C ALA A 813 -24.44 18.52 -10.86
N VAL A 814 -23.16 18.37 -10.49
CA VAL A 814 -22.51 19.19 -9.46
C VAL A 814 -22.21 20.59 -9.98
N ASP A 815 -21.77 20.74 -11.23
CA ASP A 815 -21.61 22.04 -11.88
C ASP A 815 -22.93 22.83 -11.87
N ARG A 816 -24.04 22.15 -12.22
CA ARG A 816 -25.37 22.76 -12.25
C ARG A 816 -25.86 23.08 -10.84
N MET A 817 -25.57 22.24 -9.85
CA MET A 817 -25.85 22.53 -8.44
C MET A 817 -25.05 23.73 -7.93
N LEU A 818 -23.78 23.87 -8.31
CA LEU A 818 -22.95 25.03 -7.93
C LEU A 818 -23.51 26.33 -8.51
N LEU A 819 -23.84 26.34 -9.81
CA LEU A 819 -24.48 27.50 -10.43
C LEU A 819 -25.86 27.79 -9.82
N ALA A 820 -26.67 26.76 -9.57
CA ALA A 820 -27.98 26.90 -8.96
C ALA A 820 -27.89 27.39 -7.50
N ALA A 821 -26.88 26.97 -6.73
CA ALA A 821 -26.64 27.48 -5.39
C ALA A 821 -26.37 28.99 -5.44
N ILE A 822 -25.47 29.44 -6.33
CA ILE A 822 -25.16 30.87 -6.46
C ILE A 822 -26.38 31.66 -6.92
N VAL A 823 -27.12 31.16 -7.92
CA VAL A 823 -28.27 31.87 -8.50
C VAL A 823 -29.50 31.84 -7.60
N ASP A 824 -29.93 30.66 -7.14
CA ASP A 824 -31.20 30.45 -6.44
C ASP A 824 -31.08 30.68 -4.92
N LYS A 825 -29.95 30.29 -4.29
CA LYS A 825 -29.78 30.43 -2.82
C LYS A 825 -29.12 31.75 -2.42
N PHE A 826 -28.28 32.32 -3.28
CA PHE A 826 -27.50 33.53 -2.98
C PHE A 826 -27.75 34.68 -3.96
N SER A 827 -28.86 34.65 -4.70
CA SER A 827 -29.32 35.74 -5.58
C SER A 827 -28.28 36.23 -6.59
N GLY A 828 -27.41 35.35 -7.07
CA GLY A 828 -26.35 35.65 -8.03
C GLY A 828 -24.98 35.92 -7.44
N GLY A 829 -24.83 35.96 -6.11
CA GLY A 829 -23.59 36.25 -5.40
C GLY A 829 -23.34 37.75 -5.13
N PRO A 830 -22.16 38.14 -4.62
CA PRO A 830 -20.95 37.34 -4.43
C PRO A 830 -21.02 36.38 -3.22
N VAL A 831 -20.55 35.14 -3.41
CA VAL A 831 -20.53 34.10 -2.36
C VAL A 831 -19.09 33.66 -2.05
N GLY A 832 -18.77 33.51 -0.76
CA GLY A 832 -17.48 32.98 -0.31
C GLY A 832 -17.29 31.50 -0.70
N LEU A 833 -16.04 31.08 -0.89
CA LEU A 833 -15.71 29.69 -1.26
C LEU A 833 -16.18 28.69 -0.21
N GLU A 834 -15.89 28.97 1.06
CA GLU A 834 -16.31 28.15 2.21
C GLU A 834 -17.83 28.02 2.32
N THR A 835 -18.55 29.08 1.98
CA THR A 835 -20.02 29.09 1.99
C THR A 835 -20.59 28.23 0.86
N LEU A 836 -19.95 28.24 -0.32
CA LEU A 836 -20.32 27.36 -1.43
C LEU A 836 -19.97 25.90 -1.14
N ALA A 837 -18.81 25.64 -0.55
CA ALA A 837 -18.38 24.33 -0.07
C ALA A 837 -19.41 23.72 0.90
N ALA A 838 -19.79 24.47 1.93
CA ALA A 838 -20.83 24.05 2.87
C ALA A 838 -22.20 23.82 2.20
N ALA A 839 -22.60 24.70 1.27
CA ALA A 839 -23.91 24.60 0.59
C ALA A 839 -24.01 23.40 -0.37
N LEU A 840 -22.88 22.91 -0.88
CA LEU A 840 -22.78 21.78 -1.80
C LEU A 840 -22.33 20.48 -1.12
N SER A 841 -21.96 20.54 0.18
CA SER A 841 -21.30 19.44 0.89
C SER A 841 -20.03 18.95 0.18
N GLU A 842 -19.27 19.90 -0.37
CA GLU A 842 -18.04 19.69 -1.12
C GLU A 842 -16.87 20.38 -0.42
N ASP A 843 -15.64 19.96 -0.72
CA ASP A 843 -14.44 20.62 -0.21
C ASP A 843 -14.14 21.92 -0.97
N ALA A 844 -13.66 22.94 -0.26
CA ALA A 844 -13.36 24.26 -0.83
C ALA A 844 -12.27 24.20 -1.93
N GLU A 845 -11.22 23.39 -1.73
CA GLU A 845 -10.16 23.16 -2.72
C GLU A 845 -10.74 22.45 -3.94
N THR A 846 -11.66 21.49 -3.76
CA THR A 846 -12.34 20.80 -4.86
C THR A 846 -13.16 21.76 -5.72
N ILE A 847 -13.92 22.67 -5.13
CA ILE A 847 -14.66 23.69 -5.89
C ILE A 847 -13.70 24.57 -6.69
N GLU A 848 -12.65 25.08 -6.04
CA GLU A 848 -11.70 26.00 -6.67
C GLU A 848 -10.87 25.34 -7.78
N ASP A 849 -10.43 24.08 -7.60
CA ASP A 849 -9.50 23.41 -8.52
C ASP A 849 -10.17 22.51 -9.56
N VAL A 850 -11.38 22.01 -9.30
CA VAL A 850 -12.08 21.06 -10.19
C VAL A 850 -13.22 21.72 -10.96
N TYR A 851 -14.12 22.44 -10.29
CA TYR A 851 -15.37 22.93 -10.90
C TYR A 851 -15.24 24.37 -11.45
N GLU A 852 -14.68 25.30 -10.66
CA GLU A 852 -14.53 26.71 -11.05
C GLU A 852 -13.81 26.95 -12.39
N PRO A 853 -12.69 26.27 -12.73
CA PRO A 853 -11.92 26.62 -13.91
C PRO A 853 -12.72 26.52 -15.21
N TYR A 854 -13.53 25.47 -15.37
CA TYR A 854 -14.33 25.27 -16.58
C TYR A 854 -15.52 26.23 -16.63
N LEU A 855 -16.19 26.45 -15.49
CA LEU A 855 -17.32 27.38 -15.40
C LEU A 855 -16.90 28.82 -15.67
N MET A 856 -15.71 29.21 -15.19
CA MET A 856 -15.13 30.53 -15.48
C MET A 856 -14.75 30.65 -16.95
N GLN A 857 -14.10 29.63 -17.52
CA GLN A 857 -13.71 29.64 -18.94
C GLN A 857 -14.92 29.74 -19.89
N LYS A 858 -16.00 29.01 -19.59
CA LYS A 858 -17.26 29.11 -20.36
C LYS A 858 -18.09 30.35 -20.03
N GLY A 859 -17.61 31.17 -19.10
CA GLY A 859 -18.23 32.44 -18.74
C GLY A 859 -19.51 32.30 -17.92
N TYR A 860 -19.74 31.18 -17.24
CA TYR A 860 -20.86 30.96 -16.31
C TYR A 860 -20.59 31.54 -14.91
N LEU A 861 -19.32 31.61 -14.52
CA LEU A 861 -18.90 32.02 -13.19
C LEU A 861 -17.85 33.14 -13.26
N LYS A 862 -17.98 34.16 -12.40
CA LYS A 862 -16.99 35.24 -12.25
C LYS A 862 -16.45 35.27 -10.83
N ARG A 863 -15.12 35.31 -10.70
CA ARG A 863 -14.44 35.50 -9.41
C ARG A 863 -14.23 36.99 -9.15
N THR A 864 -14.62 37.47 -7.96
CA THR A 864 -14.40 38.83 -7.47
C THR A 864 -13.69 38.80 -6.12
N PRO A 865 -13.09 39.92 -5.64
CA PRO A 865 -12.51 39.97 -4.30
C PRO A 865 -13.51 39.65 -3.18
N ARG A 866 -14.81 39.85 -3.41
CA ARG A 866 -15.89 39.58 -2.45
C ARG A 866 -16.45 38.15 -2.54
N GLY A 867 -16.06 37.35 -3.53
CA GLY A 867 -16.59 36.01 -3.75
C GLY A 867 -16.96 35.71 -5.21
N ARG A 868 -17.71 34.64 -5.42
CA ARG A 868 -18.12 34.10 -6.72
C ARG A 868 -19.48 34.63 -7.11
N VAL A 869 -19.61 35.07 -8.36
CA VAL A 869 -20.83 35.70 -8.92
C VAL A 869 -21.25 34.91 -10.17
N ALA A 870 -22.52 34.57 -10.27
CA ALA A 870 -23.09 33.96 -11.46
C ALA A 870 -23.27 35.01 -12.56
N THR A 871 -22.89 34.67 -13.79
CA THR A 871 -23.04 35.58 -14.94
C THR A 871 -24.42 35.42 -15.57
N GLU A 872 -24.79 36.33 -16.47
CA GLU A 872 -26.02 36.22 -17.26
C GLU A 872 -26.12 34.88 -18.03
N HIS A 873 -24.99 34.33 -18.46
CA HIS A 873 -24.94 33.02 -19.11
C HIS A 873 -25.39 31.90 -18.17
N ALA A 874 -25.07 31.95 -16.88
CA ALA A 874 -25.51 30.96 -15.90
C ALA A 874 -27.01 31.03 -15.66
N TYR A 875 -27.57 32.24 -15.55
CA TYR A 875 -29.01 32.44 -15.44
C TYR A 875 -29.77 31.85 -16.63
N ARG A 876 -29.37 32.23 -17.86
CA ARG A 876 -30.01 31.72 -19.08
C ARG A 876 -29.90 30.20 -19.21
N HIS A 877 -28.76 29.63 -18.81
CA HIS A 877 -28.54 28.18 -18.87
C HIS A 877 -29.40 27.40 -17.87
N LEU A 878 -29.62 27.93 -16.67
CA LEU A 878 -30.51 27.34 -15.66
C LEU A 878 -32.01 27.64 -15.90
N GLY A 879 -32.35 28.34 -16.99
CA GLY A 879 -33.71 28.79 -17.26
C GLY A 879 -34.23 29.80 -16.23
N ARG A 880 -33.34 30.67 -15.71
CA ARG A 880 -33.65 31.73 -14.74
C ARG A 880 -33.53 33.11 -15.39
N THR A 881 -34.28 34.07 -14.88
CA THR A 881 -34.18 35.47 -15.31
C THR A 881 -33.07 36.17 -14.53
N PRO A 882 -32.06 36.77 -15.19
CA PRO A 882 -31.03 37.55 -14.50
C PRO A 882 -31.66 38.76 -13.78
N PRO A 883 -31.14 39.17 -12.62
CA PRO A 883 -31.59 40.41 -11.97
C PRO A 883 -31.36 41.60 -12.92
N PRO A 884 -32.26 42.60 -12.94
CA PRO A 884 -32.16 43.73 -13.86
C PRO A 884 -30.82 44.45 -13.70
N THR A 885 -30.09 44.59 -14.80
CA THR A 885 -28.84 45.34 -14.85
C THR A 885 -29.13 46.82 -14.60
N GLY A 886 -28.87 47.34 -13.39
CA GLY A 886 -28.97 48.79 -13.16
C GLY A 886 -28.79 49.25 -11.71
N ALA A 887 -27.55 49.53 -11.30
CA ALA A 887 -27.16 50.62 -10.39
C ALA A 887 -25.65 50.55 -10.11
N THR A 888 -24.82 51.10 -10.99
CA THR A 888 -23.53 51.63 -10.54
C THR A 888 -23.83 52.83 -9.66
N LEU A 889 -23.40 52.78 -8.39
CA LEU A 889 -23.46 53.86 -7.38
C LEU A 889 -22.73 55.17 -7.79
N TRP A 890 -22.36 55.33 -9.06
CA TRP A 890 -21.50 56.41 -9.57
C TRP A 890 -21.94 56.89 -10.95
N ASN A 891 -23.20 57.32 -11.07
CA ASN A 891 -23.65 58.22 -12.15
C ASN A 891 -24.72 59.14 -11.57
N GLY A 892 -24.33 59.93 -10.57
CA GLY A 892 -25.01 61.19 -10.27
C GLY A 892 -24.45 62.24 -11.20
N ALA A 893 -25.33 62.91 -11.96
CA ALA A 893 -24.98 64.13 -12.68
C ALA A 893 -24.37 65.15 -11.69
N PRO A 894 -23.36 65.93 -12.09
CA PRO A 894 -22.78 66.94 -11.23
C PRO A 894 -23.85 67.97 -10.85
N PRO A 895 -23.97 68.38 -9.57
CA PRO A 895 -24.76 69.55 -9.21
C PRO A 895 -24.10 70.80 -9.81
N ASP A 896 -24.97 71.68 -10.30
CA ASP A 896 -24.69 72.96 -10.95
C ASP A 896 -23.72 73.82 -10.11
N ASP A 897 -22.59 74.19 -10.71
CA ASP A 897 -21.62 75.12 -10.13
C ASP A 897 -22.05 76.55 -10.50
N SER A 898 -23.00 77.10 -9.75
CA SER A 898 -23.33 78.52 -9.81
C SER A 898 -23.97 79.02 -8.52
N SER A 899 -23.15 79.24 -7.49
CA SER A 899 -23.24 80.43 -6.63
C SER A 899 -22.24 80.35 -5.46
N VAL A 900 -20.97 80.65 -5.75
CA VAL A 900 -20.17 81.45 -4.81
C VAL A 900 -20.36 82.90 -5.23
N THR A 901 -21.30 83.57 -4.56
CA THR A 901 -21.08 84.94 -4.10
C THR A 901 -20.98 84.79 -2.58
N GLU A 902 -19.76 84.62 -2.08
CA GLU A 902 -19.52 84.92 -0.68
C GLU A 902 -19.22 86.42 -0.60
N PRO A 903 -20.22 87.18 -0.14
CA PRO A 903 -20.96 88.19 -0.92
C PRO A 903 -20.58 88.47 -2.39
#